data_AF-A0A9Q9RK54-F1
#
_entry.id   AF-A0A9Q9RK54-F1
#
_cell.length_a   1.000
_cell.length_b   1.000
_cell.length_c   1.000
_cell.angle_alpha   90.00
_cell.angle_beta   90.00
_cell.angle_gamma   90.00
#
_symmetry.space_group_name_H-M   'P 1'
#
loop_
_entity.id
_entity.type
_entity.pdbx_description
1 polymer ?
#
loop_
_entity_poly.entity_id
_entity_poly.type
_entity_poly.pdbx_seq_one_letter_code
_entity_poly.pdbx_strand_id
1 'polypeptide(L)'
;MFSSGFFLPALLWLAQEATSHPACKPGMNSNAMTGKAIYVLTNEKANGVLAIPIGQDGTLSKGKVTMTGGAGSVAVDAEGKPATPDALISQSALTIAGNNIFAVNAGSNTLSMLRVSRSDPTKLQMVGKPVQVPGEFPNTVAASAKNGVVCVGSTGAKAGVSCSSFSRQGLGAMDELRTIDLGQTTPPAGPTNTLSQVLFSEDESMLFTMVKGDPAVNNTGFISVANFEMNNGVAAVSKQDARSSPEGTAVLFGSQVIPGTSKVFATDASFGAAILDVDPNNCEATTAAKGAVEGQTATCWVAISPATKSAFVTDVGRNRVVEMSLEDASVVSELDLTCNGDPGLIDLAASGNFLYALSPGNGTTQAAVTVLDVSGGSGSAKMVQHFELAGMASNTAMGMKVICTICGIALRRSEGWKTDVVALSGPHWPQLLESPSSLRVNDDQVSRHATKPDYQHPSLILLPQEQKIYPHATYELNKKSDKPSEWEGIMFVGLHAACEDLANRVMKKSYKARLRSVGDLWLTLERRCASHMYWNRISNSHFTPKVPENKPGLPFSVGLGRYFVLSRSIQLYGYYEDSWWNEDPVSIPNLTTLLIANLKPEKDVSGKLPKTLTGFQKRLEYLPRELKDLIYSFLHNDHLPLDCTYIMPQSMWKQVFFQVPFLWDLDEKEIENKTGAGDLNGQNWDWEKITRQVVTPPAIPRQDSIGGGGGAWSFHKVGLSVPGGFTNRRRIWQILEEMYPNDYEEEKQLANESWDTLRC
;
A
#
# COMPACT_ATOMS: atom_id res chain seq x y z
N MET A 1 -44.85 -21.66 -69.95
CA MET A 1 -45.22 -22.52 -68.80
C MET A 1 -45.04 -21.70 -67.51
N PHE A 2 -45.61 -22.15 -66.40
CA PHE A 2 -45.40 -21.59 -65.05
C PHE A 2 -43.91 -21.76 -64.62
N SER A 3 -43.37 -21.10 -63.58
CA SER A 3 -44.02 -20.34 -62.50
C SER A 3 -43.15 -19.19 -61.96
N SER A 4 -43.69 -18.41 -61.02
CA SER A 4 -43.05 -17.29 -60.31
C SER A 4 -42.19 -17.73 -59.11
N GLY A 5 -41.24 -16.89 -58.66
CA GLY A 5 -40.59 -17.05 -57.34
C GLY A 5 -39.48 -16.03 -57.04
N PHE A 6 -39.63 -15.23 -55.98
CA PHE A 6 -38.56 -14.45 -55.35
C PHE A 6 -37.77 -15.34 -54.36
N PHE A 7 -36.48 -15.06 -54.14
CA PHE A 7 -35.85 -15.13 -52.80
C PHE A 7 -34.48 -14.40 -52.78
N LEU A 8 -34.02 -14.01 -51.57
CA LEU A 8 -32.75 -13.30 -51.35
C LEU A 8 -31.56 -14.28 -51.27
N PRO A 9 -30.35 -13.89 -51.70
CA PRO A 9 -29.11 -14.43 -51.16
C PRO A 9 -28.78 -13.77 -49.81
N ALA A 10 -28.46 -14.57 -48.79
CA ALA A 10 -28.03 -14.08 -47.48
C ALA A 10 -26.53 -13.76 -47.44
N LEU A 11 -26.10 -12.96 -46.46
CA LEU A 11 -24.67 -12.77 -46.17
C LEU A 11 -24.05 -14.07 -45.64
N LEU A 12 -22.89 -14.44 -46.18
CA LEU A 12 -21.93 -15.33 -45.54
C LEU A 12 -20.56 -14.63 -45.54
N TRP A 13 -20.24 -14.00 -44.42
CA TRP A 13 -18.86 -13.59 -44.13
C TRP A 13 -18.05 -14.84 -43.80
N LEU A 14 -17.00 -15.12 -44.58
CA LEU A 14 -16.01 -16.13 -44.23
C LEU A 14 -15.13 -15.58 -43.11
N ALA A 15 -15.46 -15.92 -41.88
CA ALA A 15 -14.50 -15.82 -40.78
C ALA A 15 -13.36 -16.82 -41.05
N GLN A 16 -12.14 -16.32 -41.24
CA GLN A 16 -10.96 -17.19 -41.21
C GLN A 16 -10.73 -17.61 -39.76
N GLU A 17 -10.92 -18.90 -39.47
CA GLU A 17 -10.56 -19.46 -38.18
C GLU A 17 -9.04 -19.36 -37.99
N ALA A 18 -8.60 -18.68 -36.93
CA ALA A 18 -7.20 -18.61 -36.56
C ALA A 18 -6.75 -20.01 -36.09
N THR A 19 -5.93 -20.69 -36.90
CA THR A 19 -5.46 -22.05 -36.63
C THR A 19 -4.47 -22.08 -35.46
N SER A 20 -4.97 -22.28 -34.23
CA SER A 20 -4.14 -22.44 -33.04
C SER A 20 -3.26 -23.69 -33.13
N HIS A 21 -1.93 -23.53 -33.12
CA HIS A 21 -1.00 -24.66 -33.16
C HIS A 21 -1.14 -25.55 -31.90
N PRO A 22 -1.44 -26.86 -32.03
CA PRO A 22 -1.79 -27.72 -30.90
C PRO A 22 -0.57 -28.34 -30.21
N ALA A 23 0.35 -27.53 -29.67
CA ALA A 23 1.59 -28.01 -29.05
C ALA A 23 1.98 -27.38 -27.69
N CYS A 24 1.27 -26.34 -27.21
CA CYS A 24 1.45 -25.80 -25.86
C CYS A 24 0.09 -25.57 -25.18
N LYS A 25 -0.17 -26.29 -24.08
CA LYS A 25 -1.31 -26.04 -23.17
C LYS A 25 -0.79 -25.68 -21.77
N PRO A 26 -1.07 -24.48 -21.24
CA PRO A 26 -0.55 -24.06 -19.94
C PRO A 26 -1.03 -24.93 -18.77
N GLY A 27 -0.09 -25.37 -17.93
CA GLY A 27 -0.38 -25.99 -16.64
C GLY A 27 -0.66 -24.93 -15.57
N MET A 28 -1.93 -24.54 -15.43
CA MET A 28 -2.39 -23.52 -14.47
C MET A 28 -2.08 -23.92 -13.01
N ASN A 29 -1.61 -22.95 -12.22
CA ASN A 29 -1.32 -23.12 -10.79
C ASN A 29 -1.91 -21.94 -10.01
N SER A 30 -3.00 -22.15 -9.26
CA SER A 30 -3.94 -21.08 -8.87
C SER A 30 -3.65 -20.36 -7.54
N ASN A 31 -2.56 -20.69 -6.85
CA ASN A 31 -2.25 -20.19 -5.49
C ASN A 31 -1.12 -19.15 -5.44
N ALA A 32 -0.74 -18.57 -6.58
CA ALA A 32 0.50 -17.82 -6.70
C ALA A 32 0.43 -16.38 -6.11
N MET A 33 1.59 -15.83 -5.75
CA MET A 33 1.78 -14.40 -5.47
C MET A 33 2.10 -13.67 -6.78
N THR A 34 1.49 -12.52 -7.02
CA THR A 34 1.50 -11.73 -8.27
C THR A 34 2.05 -10.31 -8.07
N GLY A 35 1.92 -9.46 -9.09
CA GLY A 35 1.79 -8.02 -8.89
C GLY A 35 0.32 -7.58 -8.84
N LYS A 36 0.06 -6.28 -9.09
CA LYS A 36 -1.30 -5.73 -9.28
C LYS A 36 -1.49 -4.97 -10.58
N ALA A 37 -0.42 -4.37 -11.09
CA ALA A 37 -0.38 -3.77 -12.40
C ALA A 37 1.04 -3.76 -12.96
N ILE A 38 1.14 -3.36 -14.22
CA ILE A 38 2.34 -3.27 -15.05
C ILE A 38 2.21 -1.92 -15.79
N TYR A 39 2.98 -0.92 -15.36
CA TYR A 39 3.02 0.46 -15.90
C TYR A 39 3.99 0.64 -17.08
N VAL A 40 3.56 0.44 -18.32
CA VAL A 40 4.33 0.52 -19.58
C VAL A 40 4.67 1.96 -20.03
N LEU A 41 5.94 2.36 -20.18
CA LEU A 41 6.31 3.64 -20.85
C LEU A 41 6.19 3.48 -22.37
N THR A 42 5.20 4.13 -22.99
CA THR A 42 4.94 3.92 -24.42
C THR A 42 6.07 4.42 -25.34
N ASN A 43 6.89 5.36 -24.89
CA ASN A 43 7.93 6.03 -25.69
C ASN A 43 7.44 6.60 -27.04
N GLU A 44 6.13 6.84 -27.15
CA GLU A 44 5.50 7.40 -28.35
C GLU A 44 5.78 8.89 -28.51
N LYS A 45 5.60 9.41 -29.73
CA LYS A 45 5.77 10.85 -30.02
C LYS A 45 4.92 11.75 -29.10
N ALA A 46 3.77 11.25 -28.65
CA ALA A 46 3.07 11.76 -27.48
C ALA A 46 3.17 10.69 -26.40
N ASN A 47 4.07 10.86 -25.43
CA ASN A 47 4.44 9.80 -24.51
C ASN A 47 3.39 9.60 -23.41
N GLY A 48 3.33 8.40 -22.88
CA GLY A 48 2.32 7.94 -21.94
C GLY A 48 2.79 6.75 -21.12
N VAL A 49 2.08 6.49 -20.02
CA VAL A 49 2.24 5.31 -19.18
C VAL A 49 0.97 4.47 -19.27
N LEU A 50 1.04 3.29 -19.89
CA LEU A 50 -0.04 2.29 -19.90
C LEU A 50 -0.03 1.52 -18.59
N ALA A 51 -1.11 1.56 -17.82
CA ALA A 51 -1.28 0.69 -16.67
C ALA A 51 -2.10 -0.56 -17.03
N ILE A 52 -1.43 -1.70 -17.18
CA ILE A 52 -2.03 -3.03 -17.39
C ILE A 52 -2.36 -3.65 -16.02
N PRO A 53 -3.61 -4.08 -15.72
CA PRO A 53 -3.92 -4.83 -14.51
C PRO A 53 -3.38 -6.27 -14.54
N ILE A 54 -2.86 -6.74 -13.40
CA ILE A 54 -2.52 -8.16 -13.16
C ILE A 54 -3.69 -8.85 -12.43
N GLY A 55 -4.07 -10.04 -12.91
CA GLY A 55 -5.02 -10.96 -12.29
C GLY A 55 -4.40 -11.80 -11.16
N GLN A 56 -5.24 -12.49 -10.38
CA GLN A 56 -4.79 -13.25 -9.19
C GLN A 56 -3.94 -14.49 -9.52
N ASP A 57 -3.96 -14.92 -10.78
CA ASP A 57 -3.21 -16.01 -11.39
C ASP A 57 -1.95 -15.52 -12.15
N GLY A 58 -1.60 -14.24 -11.97
CA GLY A 58 -0.47 -13.59 -12.63
C GLY A 58 -0.78 -13.06 -14.03
N THR A 59 -1.91 -13.45 -14.64
CA THR A 59 -2.24 -13.09 -16.03
C THR A 59 -2.56 -11.60 -16.20
N LEU A 60 -2.43 -11.11 -17.42
CA LEU A 60 -2.66 -9.73 -17.82
C LEU A 60 -3.99 -9.58 -18.57
N SER A 61 -4.60 -8.41 -18.41
CA SER A 61 -5.85 -8.03 -19.07
C SER A 61 -5.87 -6.54 -19.42
N LYS A 62 -6.96 -6.03 -20.02
CA LYS A 62 -6.94 -4.74 -20.75
C LYS A 62 -6.54 -3.53 -19.87
N GLY A 63 -5.42 -2.89 -20.21
CA GLY A 63 -4.90 -1.70 -19.52
C GLY A 63 -5.37 -0.36 -20.08
N LYS A 64 -4.84 0.75 -19.50
CA LYS A 64 -5.16 2.15 -19.88
C LYS A 64 -3.91 3.04 -19.95
N VAL A 65 -3.73 3.78 -21.05
CA VAL A 65 -2.69 4.85 -21.15
C VAL A 65 -3.08 6.07 -20.33
N THR A 66 -2.11 6.68 -19.65
CA THR A 66 -2.18 8.06 -19.14
C THR A 66 -0.99 8.85 -19.68
N MET A 67 -1.24 9.94 -20.41
CA MET A 67 -0.18 10.72 -21.06
C MET A 67 0.79 11.34 -20.05
N THR A 68 2.09 11.32 -20.33
CA THR A 68 3.12 11.99 -19.51
C THR A 68 3.16 13.49 -19.74
N GLY A 69 2.62 13.97 -20.86
CA GLY A 69 2.73 15.36 -21.31
C GLY A 69 4.07 15.72 -21.99
N GLY A 70 4.96 14.73 -22.21
CA GLY A 70 6.20 14.88 -22.97
C GLY A 70 6.20 14.02 -24.24
N ALA A 71 7.37 13.91 -24.89
CA ALA A 71 7.58 13.11 -26.09
C ALA A 71 8.65 12.02 -25.88
N GLY A 72 8.41 10.84 -26.42
CA GLY A 72 9.41 9.78 -26.52
C GLY A 72 10.37 10.02 -27.69
N SER A 73 11.41 9.21 -27.77
CA SER A 73 12.38 9.22 -28.88
C SER A 73 13.06 7.87 -29.01
N VAL A 74 13.64 7.61 -30.18
CA VAL A 74 14.47 6.43 -30.46
C VAL A 74 15.92 6.89 -30.56
N ALA A 75 16.85 6.09 -30.02
CA ALA A 75 18.29 6.20 -30.29
C ALA A 75 18.61 5.84 -31.76
N VAL A 76 19.88 5.90 -32.17
CA VAL A 76 20.31 5.44 -33.50
C VAL A 76 21.37 4.34 -33.47
N ASP A 77 21.41 3.54 -34.52
CA ASP A 77 22.45 2.55 -34.80
C ASP A 77 23.74 3.23 -35.33
N ALA A 78 24.78 2.44 -35.57
CA ALA A 78 26.06 2.92 -36.10
C ALA A 78 25.97 3.56 -37.51
N GLU A 79 24.90 3.29 -38.26
CA GLU A 79 24.61 3.92 -39.55
C GLU A 79 23.63 5.09 -39.46
N GLY A 80 23.24 5.52 -38.24
CA GLY A 80 22.35 6.65 -38.01
C GLY A 80 20.85 6.37 -38.24
N LYS A 81 20.45 5.10 -38.34
CA LYS A 81 19.03 4.68 -38.46
C LYS A 81 18.44 4.43 -37.07
N PRO A 82 17.11 4.44 -36.88
CA PRO A 82 16.50 4.22 -35.56
C PRO A 82 16.90 2.87 -34.93
N ALA A 83 17.49 2.91 -33.73
CA ALA A 83 17.88 1.73 -32.97
C ALA A 83 16.65 1.06 -32.34
N THR A 84 15.86 0.37 -33.17
CA THR A 84 14.77 -0.51 -32.73
C THR A 84 15.25 -1.95 -32.67
N PRO A 85 14.82 -2.75 -31.66
CA PRO A 85 13.69 -2.45 -30.79
C PRO A 85 14.02 -1.79 -29.44
N ASP A 86 15.28 -1.76 -29.03
CA ASP A 86 15.72 -1.10 -27.78
C ASP A 86 15.84 0.43 -27.95
N ALA A 87 14.69 1.08 -28.05
CA ALA A 87 14.60 2.50 -28.43
C ALA A 87 15.27 3.48 -27.44
N LEU A 88 15.49 3.07 -26.18
CA LEU A 88 16.07 3.91 -25.12
C LEU A 88 17.45 3.45 -24.64
N ILE A 89 17.94 2.29 -25.12
CA ILE A 89 19.25 1.72 -24.83
C ILE A 89 19.59 1.63 -23.33
N SER A 90 18.58 1.26 -22.53
CA SER A 90 18.60 1.43 -21.06
C SER A 90 17.67 0.49 -20.28
N GLN A 91 17.87 0.44 -18.96
CA GLN A 91 16.91 -0.10 -17.99
C GLN A 91 16.38 1.01 -17.05
N SER A 92 15.19 0.83 -16.48
CA SER A 92 14.52 1.81 -15.59
C SER A 92 14.15 3.14 -16.28
N ALA A 93 13.63 3.09 -17.51
CA ALA A 93 13.07 4.26 -18.21
C ALA A 93 11.84 4.87 -17.50
N LEU A 94 11.17 4.07 -16.67
CA LEU A 94 10.35 4.56 -15.57
C LEU A 94 10.68 3.82 -14.27
N THR A 95 10.34 4.44 -13.15
CA THR A 95 10.55 3.88 -11.81
C THR A 95 9.42 4.30 -10.85
N ILE A 96 9.32 3.63 -9.70
CA ILE A 96 8.23 3.83 -8.72
C ILE A 96 8.81 4.13 -7.34
N ALA A 97 8.53 5.31 -6.79
CA ALA A 97 8.74 5.58 -5.37
C ALA A 97 7.42 5.86 -4.64
N GLY A 98 7.12 5.01 -3.66
CA GLY A 98 5.92 5.10 -2.83
C GLY A 98 4.61 4.85 -3.59
N ASN A 99 4.05 5.91 -4.20
CA ASN A 99 2.84 5.86 -5.04
C ASN A 99 2.97 6.77 -6.28
N ASN A 100 4.19 7.15 -6.63
CA ASN A 100 4.50 8.01 -7.75
C ASN A 100 5.34 7.21 -8.74
N ILE A 101 4.94 7.24 -10.01
CA ILE A 101 5.74 6.81 -11.15
C ILE A 101 6.50 8.04 -11.65
N PHE A 102 7.78 7.86 -11.92
CA PHE A 102 8.61 8.84 -12.60
C PHE A 102 8.94 8.28 -13.98
N ALA A 103 8.71 9.06 -15.03
CA ALA A 103 8.75 8.62 -16.42
C ALA A 103 9.58 9.60 -17.25
N VAL A 104 10.63 9.11 -17.91
CA VAL A 104 11.45 9.93 -18.81
C VAL A 104 10.72 10.24 -20.12
N ASN A 105 11.10 11.32 -20.77
CA ASN A 105 10.60 11.72 -22.09
C ASN A 105 11.80 12.13 -22.96
N ALA A 106 12.44 11.13 -23.58
CA ALA A 106 13.69 11.30 -24.31
C ALA A 106 13.61 12.35 -25.45
N GLY A 107 12.44 12.49 -26.08
CA GLY A 107 12.22 13.43 -27.20
C GLY A 107 11.80 14.84 -26.80
N SER A 108 11.53 15.09 -25.52
CA SER A 108 11.24 16.44 -25.00
C SER A 108 12.17 16.89 -23.87
N ASN A 109 13.21 16.09 -23.55
CA ASN A 109 14.14 16.31 -22.43
C ASN A 109 13.44 16.63 -21.10
N THR A 110 12.36 15.91 -20.77
CA THR A 110 11.60 16.15 -19.54
C THR A 110 11.39 14.91 -18.69
N LEU A 111 11.34 15.09 -17.37
CA LEU A 111 10.81 14.10 -16.43
C LEU A 111 9.34 14.40 -16.12
N SER A 112 8.50 13.37 -16.13
CA SER A 112 7.09 13.45 -15.72
C SER A 112 6.84 12.64 -14.44
N MET A 113 5.96 13.15 -13.58
CA MET A 113 5.54 12.50 -12.33
C MET A 113 4.05 12.19 -12.39
N LEU A 114 3.70 10.90 -12.25
CA LEU A 114 2.32 10.42 -12.23
C LEU A 114 2.03 9.76 -10.89
N ARG A 115 0.89 10.08 -10.28
CA ARG A 115 0.43 9.45 -9.04
C ARG A 115 -0.47 8.26 -9.36
N VAL A 116 -0.13 7.10 -8.81
CA VAL A 116 -0.95 5.89 -8.84
C VAL A 116 -2.15 6.06 -7.91
N SER A 117 -3.35 5.73 -8.40
CA SER A 117 -4.55 5.65 -7.58
C SER A 117 -4.49 4.43 -6.66
N ARG A 118 -4.47 4.66 -5.34
CA ARG A 118 -4.31 3.59 -4.33
C ARG A 118 -5.39 2.50 -4.37
N SER A 119 -6.59 2.83 -4.85
CA SER A 119 -7.74 1.90 -4.96
C SER A 119 -7.90 1.27 -6.35
N ASP A 120 -7.13 1.70 -7.35
CA ASP A 120 -7.17 1.18 -8.72
C ASP A 120 -5.84 1.52 -9.39
N PRO A 121 -4.90 0.57 -9.52
CA PRO A 121 -3.58 0.86 -10.05
C PRO A 121 -3.65 1.30 -11.53
N THR A 122 -4.70 0.92 -12.25
CA THR A 122 -4.90 1.30 -13.66
C THR A 122 -5.28 2.76 -13.87
N LYS A 123 -5.49 3.53 -12.80
CA LYS A 123 -5.78 4.96 -12.84
C LYS A 123 -4.55 5.76 -12.38
N LEU A 124 -3.83 6.34 -13.33
CA LEU A 124 -2.74 7.26 -13.07
C LEU A 124 -3.23 8.71 -13.20
N GLN A 125 -2.56 9.65 -12.53
CA GLN A 125 -2.83 11.09 -12.69
C GLN A 125 -1.53 11.89 -12.67
N MET A 126 -1.29 12.72 -13.69
CA MET A 126 -0.17 13.67 -13.70
C MET A 126 -0.16 14.56 -12.45
N VAL A 127 1.02 14.76 -11.84
CA VAL A 127 1.24 15.64 -10.69
C VAL A 127 2.11 16.82 -11.13
N GLY A 128 1.47 17.98 -11.31
CA GLY A 128 2.13 19.15 -11.88
C GLY A 128 2.30 19.05 -13.40
N LYS A 129 3.38 19.63 -13.93
CA LYS A 129 3.79 19.58 -15.34
C LYS A 129 5.11 18.81 -15.46
N PRO A 130 5.48 18.31 -16.66
CA PRO A 130 6.82 17.79 -16.89
C PRO A 130 7.88 18.86 -16.60
N VAL A 131 8.99 18.45 -15.98
CA VAL A 131 10.11 19.33 -15.64
C VAL A 131 11.27 19.07 -16.59
N GLN A 132 11.90 20.14 -17.06
CA GLN A 132 13.05 20.08 -17.98
C GLN A 132 14.27 19.46 -17.29
N VAL A 133 14.89 18.49 -17.96
CA VAL A 133 16.15 17.84 -17.57
C VAL A 133 17.29 18.61 -18.26
N PRO A 134 18.39 18.96 -17.56
CA PRO A 134 19.50 19.70 -18.18
C PRO A 134 20.31 18.87 -19.19
N GLY A 135 20.29 17.54 -19.04
CA GLY A 135 20.85 16.58 -19.99
C GLY A 135 19.93 16.31 -21.18
N GLU A 136 20.49 15.79 -22.26
CA GLU A 136 19.76 15.47 -23.49
C GLU A 136 19.54 13.96 -23.65
N PHE A 137 18.39 13.57 -24.21
CA PHE A 137 17.94 12.19 -24.28
C PHE A 137 17.96 11.51 -22.88
N PRO A 138 17.12 11.97 -21.93
CA PRO A 138 16.92 11.26 -20.66
C PRO A 138 16.30 9.89 -20.93
N ASN A 139 17.01 8.82 -20.57
CA ASN A 139 16.65 7.44 -20.87
C ASN A 139 16.40 6.57 -19.63
N THR A 140 16.92 6.95 -18.45
CA THR A 140 16.78 6.16 -17.21
C THR A 140 16.53 7.04 -15.98
N VAL A 141 15.79 6.54 -15.00
CA VAL A 141 15.39 7.27 -13.78
C VAL A 141 15.38 6.37 -12.54
N ALA A 142 15.85 6.91 -11.43
CA ALA A 142 15.83 6.32 -10.09
C ALA A 142 15.17 7.27 -9.10
N ALA A 143 14.37 6.77 -8.15
CA ALA A 143 13.68 7.59 -7.16
C ALA A 143 13.85 7.04 -5.74
N SER A 144 14.44 7.85 -4.86
CA SER A 144 14.65 7.60 -3.44
C SER A 144 13.41 8.01 -2.65
N ALA A 145 12.73 7.04 -2.03
CA ALA A 145 11.55 7.29 -1.21
C ALA A 145 11.90 7.84 0.19
N LYS A 146 13.08 7.48 0.71
CA LYS A 146 13.64 7.91 2.01
C LYS A 146 14.02 9.38 1.99
N ASN A 147 14.73 9.83 0.95
CA ASN A 147 15.27 11.18 0.85
C ASN A 147 14.34 12.14 0.06
N GLY A 148 13.36 11.61 -0.68
CA GLY A 148 12.43 12.41 -1.49
C GLY A 148 13.07 13.00 -2.76
N VAL A 149 14.08 12.31 -3.30
CA VAL A 149 14.89 12.74 -4.45
C VAL A 149 14.70 11.78 -5.62
N VAL A 150 14.57 12.30 -6.83
CA VAL A 150 14.56 11.54 -8.08
C VAL A 150 15.69 12.02 -8.98
N CYS A 151 16.46 11.08 -9.53
CA CYS A 151 17.62 11.34 -10.39
C CYS A 151 17.42 10.71 -11.77
N VAL A 152 17.86 11.42 -12.81
CA VAL A 152 17.66 11.06 -14.21
C VAL A 152 19.01 10.97 -14.90
N GLY A 153 19.29 9.81 -15.48
CA GLY A 153 20.39 9.62 -16.42
C GLY A 153 19.98 10.07 -17.82
N SER A 154 20.87 10.82 -18.47
CA SER A 154 20.74 11.30 -19.85
C SER A 154 22.00 10.90 -20.63
N THR A 155 21.84 10.53 -21.90
CA THR A 155 22.96 9.94 -22.68
C THR A 155 23.20 10.54 -24.07
N GLY A 156 22.47 11.59 -24.46
CA GLY A 156 22.71 12.33 -25.70
C GLY A 156 23.93 13.26 -25.62
N ALA A 157 23.97 14.29 -26.47
CA ALA A 157 25.07 15.26 -26.55
C ALA A 157 25.30 16.08 -25.26
N LYS A 158 24.39 16.02 -24.30
CA LYS A 158 24.61 16.42 -22.90
C LYS A 158 24.34 15.22 -21.98
N ALA A 159 25.33 14.32 -21.91
CA ALA A 159 25.25 13.13 -21.07
C ALA A 159 25.63 13.40 -19.61
N GLY A 160 25.04 12.64 -18.69
CA GLY A 160 25.25 12.80 -17.25
C GLY A 160 23.98 12.61 -16.42
N VAL A 161 24.07 12.95 -15.13
CA VAL A 161 23.00 12.75 -14.15
C VAL A 161 22.58 14.06 -13.46
N SER A 162 21.29 14.33 -13.44
CA SER A 162 20.69 15.46 -12.72
C SER A 162 19.54 14.97 -11.86
N CYS A 163 19.30 15.62 -10.72
CA CYS A 163 18.35 15.21 -9.70
C CYS A 163 17.38 16.34 -9.33
N SER A 164 16.18 16.00 -8.89
CA SER A 164 15.17 16.92 -8.35
C SER A 164 14.60 16.34 -7.06
N SER A 165 14.16 17.21 -6.14
CA SER A 165 13.24 16.79 -5.10
C SER A 165 11.86 16.46 -5.70
N PHE A 166 11.08 15.62 -5.01
CA PHE A 166 9.68 15.38 -5.36
C PHE A 166 8.77 15.42 -4.14
N SER A 167 7.51 15.80 -4.35
CA SER A 167 6.56 16.08 -3.28
C SER A 167 5.13 15.70 -3.68
N ARG A 168 4.15 15.93 -2.81
CA ARG A 168 2.72 15.75 -3.16
C ARG A 168 2.19 16.82 -4.13
N GLN A 169 3.01 17.84 -4.41
CA GLN A 169 2.72 18.97 -5.30
C GLN A 169 3.32 18.76 -6.70
N GLY A 170 4.26 17.82 -6.85
CA GLY A 170 4.98 17.51 -8.08
C GLY A 170 6.49 17.43 -7.87
N LEU A 171 7.21 17.46 -8.98
CA LEU A 171 8.66 17.64 -9.05
C LEU A 171 9.05 19.09 -8.67
N GLY A 172 10.25 19.24 -8.09
CA GLY A 172 10.94 20.52 -8.00
C GLY A 172 11.58 20.92 -9.34
N ALA A 173 12.54 21.85 -9.29
CA ALA A 173 13.47 22.04 -10.41
C ALA A 173 14.59 20.99 -10.33
N MET A 174 15.08 20.56 -11.49
CA MET A 174 16.28 19.74 -11.60
C MET A 174 17.53 20.55 -11.23
N ASP A 175 18.51 19.91 -10.61
CA ASP A 175 19.81 20.47 -10.22
C ASP A 175 20.84 20.41 -11.37
N GLU A 176 22.08 20.84 -11.10
CA GLU A 176 23.15 20.85 -12.09
C GLU A 176 23.50 19.46 -12.63
N LEU A 177 23.83 19.37 -13.93
CA LEU A 177 24.21 18.12 -14.59
C LEU A 177 25.59 17.65 -14.11
N ARG A 178 25.62 16.53 -13.37
CA ARG A 178 26.84 15.75 -13.10
C ARG A 178 27.27 15.14 -14.42
N THR A 179 28.15 15.86 -15.12
CA THR A 179 28.42 15.63 -16.53
C THR A 179 29.29 14.38 -16.69
N ILE A 180 28.90 13.54 -17.67
CA ILE A 180 29.67 12.39 -18.10
C ILE A 180 29.99 12.62 -19.57
N ASP A 181 31.26 12.84 -19.90
CA ASP A 181 31.66 13.03 -21.29
C ASP A 181 31.69 11.68 -22.01
N LEU A 182 30.80 11.52 -22.99
CA LEU A 182 30.68 10.33 -23.84
C LEU A 182 30.92 10.66 -25.33
N GLY A 183 31.17 11.93 -25.69
CA GLY A 183 31.25 12.36 -27.09
C GLY A 183 29.99 12.09 -27.95
N GLN A 184 28.83 11.88 -27.31
CA GLN A 184 27.58 11.45 -27.96
C GLN A 184 26.86 12.54 -28.76
N THR A 185 25.89 12.12 -29.59
CA THR A 185 24.96 13.00 -30.31
C THR A 185 23.55 12.97 -29.72
N THR A 186 22.62 13.77 -30.25
CA THR A 186 21.20 13.71 -29.88
C THR A 186 20.34 13.58 -31.15
N PRO A 187 19.67 12.44 -31.40
CA PRO A 187 19.67 11.20 -30.61
C PRO A 187 21.07 10.55 -30.48
N PRO A 188 21.31 9.78 -29.40
CA PRO A 188 22.57 9.07 -29.17
C PRO A 188 22.72 7.88 -30.11
N ALA A 189 23.96 7.54 -30.45
CA ALA A 189 24.30 6.28 -31.11
C ALA A 189 24.55 5.19 -30.05
N GLY A 190 24.01 3.99 -30.24
CA GLY A 190 24.11 2.91 -29.25
C GLY A 190 23.91 1.50 -29.82
N PRO A 191 23.89 0.45 -28.96
CA PRO A 191 23.79 0.52 -27.49
C PRO A 191 25.12 0.65 -26.73
N THR A 192 26.29 0.66 -27.38
CA THR A 192 27.58 0.94 -26.72
C THR A 192 27.72 2.42 -26.31
N ASN A 193 28.80 2.77 -25.59
CA ASN A 193 29.20 4.15 -25.26
C ASN A 193 28.07 5.06 -24.73
N THR A 194 27.20 4.52 -23.87
CA THR A 194 25.99 5.22 -23.39
C THR A 194 25.64 4.84 -21.96
N LEU A 195 24.96 5.75 -21.25
CA LEU A 195 24.48 5.57 -19.89
C LEU A 195 23.30 4.58 -19.91
N SER A 196 23.43 3.45 -19.22
CA SER A 196 22.49 2.32 -19.24
C SER A 196 21.43 2.38 -18.14
N GLN A 197 21.83 2.73 -16.91
CA GLN A 197 20.90 2.80 -15.78
C GLN A 197 21.39 3.74 -14.67
N VAL A 198 20.46 4.45 -14.01
CA VAL A 198 20.67 4.97 -12.64
C VAL A 198 19.86 4.14 -11.63
N LEU A 199 20.40 3.91 -10.44
CA LEU A 199 19.74 3.22 -9.33
C LEU A 199 20.32 3.65 -7.97
N PHE A 200 19.53 3.57 -6.90
CA PHE A 200 20.03 3.81 -5.54
C PHE A 200 20.47 2.50 -4.87
N SER A 201 21.35 2.60 -3.87
CA SER A 201 21.64 1.50 -2.93
C SER A 201 20.38 1.09 -2.14
N GLU A 202 20.35 -0.11 -1.56
CA GLU A 202 19.18 -0.63 -0.82
C GLU A 202 18.78 0.24 0.38
N ASP A 203 19.76 0.84 1.04
CA ASP A 203 19.55 1.79 2.15
C ASP A 203 19.28 3.23 1.67
N GLU A 204 19.30 3.48 0.36
CA GLU A 204 19.21 4.80 -0.29
C GLU A 204 20.25 5.83 0.24
N SER A 205 21.50 5.43 0.50
CA SER A 205 22.62 6.34 0.85
C SER A 205 23.56 6.69 -0.32
N MET A 206 23.59 5.86 -1.36
CA MET A 206 24.40 6.07 -2.58
C MET A 206 23.53 6.04 -3.84
N LEU A 207 23.89 6.83 -4.84
CA LEU A 207 23.41 6.72 -6.21
C LEU A 207 24.47 6.04 -7.07
N PHE A 208 24.08 4.97 -7.75
CA PHE A 208 24.87 4.25 -8.75
C PHE A 208 24.42 4.64 -10.15
N THR A 209 25.38 4.82 -11.06
CA THR A 209 25.16 5.14 -12.48
C THR A 209 26.01 4.21 -13.33
N MET A 210 25.37 3.39 -14.17
CA MET A 210 26.06 2.47 -15.08
C MET A 210 26.27 3.11 -16.45
N VAL A 211 27.48 2.94 -16.99
CA VAL A 211 27.88 3.44 -18.30
C VAL A 211 28.52 2.30 -19.09
N LYS A 212 27.95 2.01 -20.26
CA LYS A 212 28.45 0.99 -21.18
C LYS A 212 29.67 1.51 -21.92
N GLY A 213 30.71 0.70 -22.02
CA GLY A 213 31.85 0.97 -22.88
C GLY A 213 31.55 0.72 -24.35
N ASP A 214 32.60 0.71 -25.15
CA ASP A 214 32.63 0.20 -26.51
C ASP A 214 33.95 -0.57 -26.75
N PRO A 215 33.92 -1.91 -26.62
CA PRO A 215 35.10 -2.75 -26.81
C PRO A 215 35.73 -2.65 -28.21
N ALA A 216 34.96 -2.29 -29.25
CA ALA A 216 35.46 -2.21 -30.61
C ALA A 216 36.41 -1.02 -30.83
N VAL A 217 36.32 0.01 -29.98
CA VAL A 217 37.24 1.16 -29.94
C VAL A 217 38.09 1.21 -28.66
N ASN A 218 38.21 0.08 -27.93
CA ASN A 218 38.97 -0.04 -26.68
C ASN A 218 38.51 0.98 -25.59
N ASN A 219 37.20 1.20 -25.48
CA ASN A 219 36.58 1.96 -24.41
C ASN A 219 35.90 1.01 -23.42
N THR A 220 36.30 1.02 -22.15
CA THR A 220 35.73 0.14 -21.11
C THR A 220 34.62 0.85 -20.34
N GLY A 221 33.51 0.17 -20.09
CA GLY A 221 32.42 0.69 -19.27
C GLY A 221 32.85 0.92 -17.81
N PHE A 222 32.02 1.65 -17.08
CA PHE A 222 32.25 1.96 -15.67
C PHE A 222 30.94 2.13 -14.90
N ILE A 223 31.06 2.00 -13.58
CA ILE A 223 30.07 2.45 -12.61
C ILE A 223 30.57 3.76 -11.99
N SER A 224 29.68 4.74 -11.90
CA SER A 224 29.84 6.00 -11.18
C SER A 224 29.02 5.93 -9.89
N VAL A 225 29.66 6.14 -8.73
CA VAL A 225 29.03 6.07 -7.41
C VAL A 225 29.13 7.44 -6.71
N ALA A 226 27.98 8.00 -6.32
CA ALA A 226 27.89 9.28 -5.62
C ALA A 226 27.10 9.16 -4.30
N ASN A 227 27.69 9.66 -3.21
CA ASN A 227 27.05 9.69 -1.89
C ASN A 227 25.92 10.74 -1.79
N PHE A 228 25.02 10.57 -0.83
CA PHE A 228 24.17 11.66 -0.35
C PHE A 228 24.93 12.62 0.58
N GLU A 229 24.75 13.91 0.35
CA GLU A 229 25.20 15.03 1.18
C GLU A 229 24.00 15.73 1.84
N MET A 230 24.18 16.24 3.06
CA MET A 230 23.16 17.01 3.79
C MET A 230 23.43 18.51 3.68
N ASN A 231 22.79 19.18 2.74
CA ASN A 231 22.93 20.62 2.51
C ASN A 231 21.79 21.38 3.20
N ASN A 232 22.11 22.17 4.24
CA ASN A 232 21.13 22.92 5.05
C ASN A 232 19.97 22.06 5.60
N GLY A 233 20.23 20.77 5.90
CA GLY A 233 19.22 19.82 6.38
C GLY A 233 18.37 19.15 5.29
N VAL A 234 18.66 19.42 4.01
CA VAL A 234 18.06 18.73 2.86
C VAL A 234 19.07 17.74 2.29
N ALA A 235 18.63 16.50 2.04
CA ALA A 235 19.44 15.48 1.38
C ALA A 235 19.53 15.75 -0.13
N ALA A 236 20.74 15.74 -0.68
CA ALA A 236 21.02 15.86 -2.11
C ALA A 236 22.12 14.88 -2.52
N VAL A 237 22.14 14.41 -3.76
CA VAL A 237 23.26 13.58 -4.25
C VAL A 237 24.46 14.48 -4.53
N SER A 238 25.66 14.06 -4.12
CA SER A 238 26.91 14.79 -4.30
C SER A 238 27.14 15.22 -5.75
N LYS A 239 27.93 16.28 -5.94
CA LYS A 239 28.46 16.69 -7.25
C LYS A 239 29.74 15.94 -7.64
N GLN A 240 30.32 15.16 -6.73
CA GLN A 240 31.49 14.30 -6.99
C GLN A 240 31.05 12.84 -7.03
N ASP A 241 31.71 12.06 -7.88
CA ASP A 241 31.45 10.64 -8.05
C ASP A 241 32.77 9.86 -8.14
N ALA A 242 32.81 8.69 -7.50
CA ALA A 242 33.89 7.72 -7.70
C ALA A 242 33.57 6.89 -8.94
N ARG A 243 34.55 6.74 -9.85
CA ARG A 243 34.40 5.95 -11.09
C ARG A 243 35.29 4.72 -11.02
N SER A 244 34.69 3.55 -11.24
CA SER A 244 35.40 2.27 -11.28
C SER A 244 34.99 1.50 -12.53
N SER A 245 35.95 0.82 -13.18
CA SER A 245 35.70 -0.20 -14.20
C SER A 245 36.02 -1.57 -13.59
N PRO A 246 35.02 -2.29 -13.03
CA PRO A 246 35.25 -3.56 -12.33
C PRO A 246 35.92 -4.59 -13.24
N GLU A 247 36.89 -5.34 -12.72
CA GLU A 247 37.78 -6.17 -13.53
C GLU A 247 37.03 -7.15 -14.44
N GLY A 248 37.27 -7.04 -15.75
CA GLY A 248 36.65 -7.86 -16.78
C GLY A 248 35.14 -7.66 -16.91
N THR A 249 34.65 -6.44 -16.63
CA THR A 249 33.40 -5.90 -17.17
C THR A 249 33.73 -4.94 -18.32
N ALA A 250 32.76 -4.68 -19.21
CA ALA A 250 32.93 -3.84 -20.38
C ALA A 250 31.64 -3.12 -20.84
N VAL A 251 30.49 -3.81 -20.85
CA VAL A 251 29.22 -3.31 -21.42
C VAL A 251 28.08 -3.47 -20.42
N LEU A 252 28.29 -2.93 -19.21
CA LEU A 252 27.35 -2.95 -18.07
C LEU A 252 25.99 -2.32 -18.44
N PHE A 253 24.94 -3.13 -18.54
CA PHE A 253 23.60 -2.69 -18.95
C PHE A 253 22.64 -2.62 -17.74
N GLY A 254 21.82 -3.65 -17.55
CA GLY A 254 20.75 -3.68 -16.56
C GLY A 254 21.27 -4.13 -15.22
N SER A 255 20.94 -3.39 -14.17
CA SER A 255 21.46 -3.58 -12.82
C SER A 255 20.36 -3.54 -11.76
N GLN A 256 20.52 -4.34 -10.71
CA GLN A 256 19.66 -4.32 -9.53
C GLN A 256 20.46 -4.65 -8.27
N VAL A 257 20.20 -3.94 -7.18
CA VAL A 257 20.83 -4.23 -5.87
C VAL A 257 20.32 -5.58 -5.36
N ILE A 258 21.25 -6.42 -4.89
CA ILE A 258 20.97 -7.74 -4.33
C ILE A 258 20.39 -7.54 -2.91
N PRO A 259 19.13 -7.93 -2.64
CA PRO A 259 18.46 -7.59 -1.37
C PRO A 259 19.18 -8.14 -0.13
N GLY A 260 19.29 -7.31 0.90
CA GLY A 260 20.05 -7.55 2.13
C GLY A 260 21.56 -7.29 2.02
N THR A 261 22.03 -6.56 1.00
CA THR A 261 23.48 -6.42 0.72
C THR A 261 23.87 -5.07 0.11
N SER A 262 25.18 -4.77 0.11
CA SER A 262 25.82 -3.68 -0.66
C SER A 262 26.03 -3.99 -2.14
N LYS A 263 25.70 -5.21 -2.60
CA LYS A 263 26.10 -5.73 -3.92
C LYS A 263 25.08 -5.42 -5.00
N VAL A 264 25.55 -5.27 -6.24
CA VAL A 264 24.72 -5.05 -7.42
C VAL A 264 24.90 -6.22 -8.37
N PHE A 265 23.81 -6.91 -8.72
CA PHE A 265 23.81 -7.81 -9.87
C PHE A 265 23.66 -6.95 -11.12
N ALA A 266 24.62 -7.04 -12.04
CA ALA A 266 24.66 -6.25 -13.27
C ALA A 266 24.89 -7.16 -14.48
N THR A 267 24.05 -7.05 -15.50
CA THR A 267 24.30 -7.69 -16.80
C THR A 267 25.42 -6.99 -17.54
N ASP A 268 26.17 -7.77 -18.33
CA ASP A 268 27.18 -7.26 -19.25
C ASP A 268 26.97 -7.89 -20.63
N ALA A 269 26.66 -7.04 -21.60
CA ALA A 269 26.30 -7.49 -22.94
C ALA A 269 27.48 -8.14 -23.70
N SER A 270 28.72 -8.11 -23.18
CA SER A 270 29.87 -8.80 -23.77
C SER A 270 30.19 -10.18 -23.19
N PHE A 271 29.51 -10.65 -22.15
CA PHE A 271 29.64 -12.06 -21.70
C PHE A 271 28.43 -12.66 -20.96
N GLY A 272 27.61 -11.88 -20.24
CA GLY A 272 26.54 -12.42 -19.40
C GLY A 272 26.16 -11.50 -18.25
N ALA A 273 26.65 -11.79 -17.04
CA ALA A 273 26.43 -10.95 -15.86
C ALA A 273 27.56 -11.03 -14.83
N ALA A 274 27.71 -9.95 -14.06
CA ALA A 274 28.61 -9.81 -12.93
C ALA A 274 27.85 -9.50 -11.64
N ILE A 275 28.44 -9.84 -10.50
CA ILE A 275 28.10 -9.28 -9.21
C ILE A 275 29.18 -8.26 -8.85
N LEU A 276 28.77 -7.02 -8.66
CA LEU A 276 29.63 -5.92 -8.26
C LEU A 276 29.51 -5.69 -6.74
N ASP A 277 30.63 -5.50 -6.07
CA ASP A 277 30.69 -5.09 -4.66
C ASP A 277 31.11 -3.63 -4.59
N VAL A 278 30.34 -2.80 -3.89
CA VAL A 278 30.62 -1.37 -3.72
C VAL A 278 31.00 -1.12 -2.27
N ASP A 279 32.20 -0.60 -2.03
CA ASP A 279 32.65 -0.23 -0.69
C ASP A 279 32.02 1.12 -0.29
N PRO A 280 31.19 1.17 0.78
CA PRO A 280 30.49 2.40 1.18
C PRO A 280 31.41 3.47 1.79
N ASN A 281 32.69 3.17 2.04
CA ASN A 281 33.65 4.10 2.66
C ASN A 281 34.40 4.96 1.62
N ASN A 282 34.72 4.39 0.45
CA ASN A 282 35.44 5.08 -0.62
C ASN A 282 34.67 5.15 -1.96
N CYS A 283 33.50 4.50 -2.04
CA CYS A 283 32.64 4.43 -3.22
C CYS A 283 33.26 3.69 -4.43
N GLU A 284 34.36 2.96 -4.26
CA GLU A 284 34.92 2.12 -5.32
C GLU A 284 34.10 0.84 -5.50
N ALA A 285 34.00 0.38 -6.75
CA ALA A 285 33.30 -0.84 -7.11
C ALA A 285 34.24 -1.89 -7.71
N THR A 286 34.09 -3.14 -7.26
CA THR A 286 34.94 -4.28 -7.67
C THR A 286 34.09 -5.46 -8.13
N THR A 287 34.68 -6.37 -8.90
CA THR A 287 34.00 -7.58 -9.39
C THR A 287 34.06 -8.68 -8.33
N ALA A 288 32.94 -9.02 -7.71
CA ALA A 288 32.84 -10.14 -6.76
C ALA A 288 32.67 -11.49 -7.46
N ALA A 289 31.87 -11.54 -8.54
CA ALA A 289 31.65 -12.74 -9.34
C ALA A 289 31.28 -12.41 -10.79
N LYS A 290 31.42 -13.39 -11.71
CA LYS A 290 31.04 -13.30 -13.12
C LYS A 290 30.55 -14.64 -13.63
N GLY A 291 29.42 -14.64 -14.34
CA GLY A 291 28.91 -15.79 -15.09
C GLY A 291 28.68 -15.44 -16.55
N ALA A 292 29.11 -16.35 -17.44
CA ALA A 292 28.88 -16.23 -18.87
C ALA A 292 27.52 -16.87 -19.25
N VAL A 293 26.80 -16.26 -20.17
CA VAL A 293 25.53 -16.78 -20.71
C VAL A 293 25.81 -17.36 -22.09
N GLU A 294 25.86 -18.70 -22.20
CA GLU A 294 26.27 -19.36 -23.44
C GLU A 294 25.33 -18.99 -24.60
N GLY A 295 25.93 -18.60 -25.74
CA GLY A 295 25.17 -18.24 -26.94
C GLY A 295 24.31 -16.98 -26.79
N GLN A 296 24.61 -16.06 -25.87
CA GLN A 296 24.02 -14.71 -25.89
C GLN A 296 24.28 -14.00 -27.24
N THR A 297 23.50 -12.95 -27.49
CA THR A 297 23.70 -11.96 -28.55
C THR A 297 23.92 -10.58 -27.94
N ALA A 298 23.12 -10.22 -26.92
CA ALA A 298 23.41 -9.15 -25.96
C ALA A 298 22.50 -9.33 -24.73
N THR A 299 23.02 -9.87 -23.62
CA THR A 299 22.29 -9.95 -22.35
C THR A 299 22.22 -8.56 -21.71
N CYS A 300 21.00 -8.02 -21.52
CA CYS A 300 20.81 -6.59 -21.24
C CYS A 300 19.90 -6.28 -20.03
N TRP A 301 18.71 -6.86 -19.89
CA TRP A 301 17.81 -6.53 -18.77
C TRP A 301 17.88 -7.58 -17.66
N VAL A 302 17.56 -7.17 -16.44
CA VAL A 302 17.53 -8.02 -15.25
C VAL A 302 16.36 -7.69 -14.33
N ALA A 303 15.73 -8.72 -13.77
CA ALA A 303 14.90 -8.59 -12.57
C ALA A 303 15.19 -9.70 -11.56
N ILE A 304 15.40 -9.33 -10.29
CA ILE A 304 15.56 -10.24 -9.17
C ILE A 304 14.20 -10.72 -8.68
N SER A 305 14.01 -12.04 -8.67
CA SER A 305 12.76 -12.69 -8.27
C SER A 305 12.74 -12.99 -6.76
N PRO A 306 11.74 -12.49 -6.01
CA PRO A 306 11.64 -12.75 -4.58
C PRO A 306 11.15 -14.17 -4.23
N ALA A 307 10.55 -14.89 -5.20
CA ALA A 307 10.10 -16.28 -4.99
C ALA A 307 11.24 -17.29 -5.16
N THR A 308 12.16 -17.05 -6.10
CA THR A 308 13.27 -17.96 -6.43
C THR A 308 14.60 -17.54 -5.80
N LYS A 309 14.75 -16.26 -5.42
CA LYS A 309 16.00 -15.63 -4.94
C LYS A 309 17.14 -15.67 -5.96
N SER A 310 16.78 -15.63 -7.24
CA SER A 310 17.67 -15.59 -8.40
C SER A 310 17.44 -14.31 -9.20
N ALA A 311 18.43 -13.91 -9.99
CA ALA A 311 18.24 -12.96 -11.08
C ALA A 311 17.65 -13.70 -12.29
N PHE A 312 16.72 -13.07 -12.99
CA PHE A 312 16.36 -13.44 -14.35
C PHE A 312 16.88 -12.38 -15.31
N VAL A 313 17.44 -12.80 -16.45
CA VAL A 313 18.01 -11.91 -17.48
C VAL A 313 17.47 -12.22 -18.87
N THR A 314 17.43 -11.20 -19.73
CA THR A 314 16.94 -11.29 -21.12
C THR A 314 17.89 -10.66 -22.13
N ASP A 315 17.65 -10.98 -23.39
CA ASP A 315 18.51 -10.64 -24.53
C ASP A 315 17.64 -10.14 -25.69
N VAL A 316 18.02 -9.00 -26.27
CA VAL A 316 17.25 -8.33 -27.33
C VAL A 316 17.17 -9.16 -28.61
N GLY A 317 18.14 -10.06 -28.84
CA GLY A 317 18.24 -10.92 -30.02
C GLY A 317 17.92 -12.40 -29.75
N ARG A 318 17.56 -12.78 -28.52
CA ARG A 318 17.20 -14.17 -28.16
C ARG A 318 15.90 -14.23 -27.36
N ASN A 319 14.90 -14.90 -27.91
CA ASN A 319 13.63 -15.16 -27.25
C ASN A 319 13.75 -16.33 -26.24
N ARG A 320 14.51 -16.09 -25.16
CA ARG A 320 14.63 -16.96 -23.97
C ARG A 320 14.76 -16.09 -22.72
N VAL A 321 14.42 -16.66 -21.56
CA VAL A 321 14.76 -16.11 -20.25
C VAL A 321 15.82 -17.00 -19.61
N VAL A 322 16.87 -16.39 -19.04
CA VAL A 322 17.95 -17.10 -18.35
C VAL A 322 17.88 -16.77 -16.86
N GLU A 323 17.94 -17.78 -16.00
CA GLU A 323 18.00 -17.65 -14.55
C GLU A 323 19.45 -17.75 -14.07
N MET A 324 19.85 -16.85 -13.19
CA MET A 324 21.23 -16.73 -12.70
C MET A 324 21.28 -16.56 -11.17
N SER A 325 22.31 -17.14 -10.57
CA SER A 325 22.58 -17.12 -9.12
C SER A 325 22.94 -15.71 -8.62
N LEU A 326 22.42 -15.33 -7.45
CA LEU A 326 22.81 -14.09 -6.75
C LEU A 326 24.06 -14.25 -5.88
N GLU A 327 24.65 -15.44 -5.82
CA GLU A 327 25.86 -15.71 -5.02
C GLU A 327 27.14 -15.65 -5.87
N ASP A 328 27.08 -16.17 -7.10
CA ASP A 328 28.25 -16.33 -7.99
C ASP A 328 27.98 -15.97 -9.47
N ALA A 329 26.78 -15.48 -9.80
CA ALA A 329 26.31 -15.24 -11.17
C ALA A 329 26.28 -16.48 -12.09
N SER A 330 26.41 -17.71 -11.57
CA SER A 330 26.26 -18.92 -12.39
C SER A 330 24.86 -19.02 -13.03
N VAL A 331 24.77 -19.59 -14.23
CA VAL A 331 23.48 -19.90 -14.89
C VAL A 331 22.85 -21.10 -14.18
N VAL A 332 21.60 -20.93 -13.74
CA VAL A 332 20.82 -21.94 -12.99
C VAL A 332 19.82 -22.65 -13.90
N SER A 333 19.15 -21.92 -14.79
CA SER A 333 18.23 -22.48 -15.77
C SER A 333 18.08 -21.59 -17.00
N GLU A 334 17.62 -22.16 -18.11
CA GLU A 334 17.15 -21.41 -19.28
C GLU A 334 15.75 -21.88 -19.68
N LEU A 335 14.90 -20.94 -20.04
CA LEU A 335 13.58 -21.20 -20.63
C LEU A 335 13.54 -20.61 -22.04
N ASP A 336 13.53 -21.48 -23.04
CA ASP A 336 13.21 -21.12 -24.42
C ASP A 336 11.74 -20.70 -24.54
N LEU A 337 11.50 -19.59 -25.23
CA LEU A 337 10.20 -18.97 -25.43
C LEU A 337 9.86 -18.78 -26.92
N THR A 338 10.73 -19.25 -27.85
CA THR A 338 10.55 -19.13 -29.31
C THR A 338 9.19 -19.62 -29.83
N CYS A 339 8.51 -20.50 -29.09
CA CYS A 339 7.17 -20.98 -29.40
C CYS A 339 6.07 -19.90 -29.42
N ASN A 340 6.30 -18.70 -28.86
CA ASN A 340 5.35 -17.57 -28.95
C ASN A 340 5.55 -16.67 -30.18
N GLY A 341 6.66 -16.82 -30.93
CA GLY A 341 6.96 -16.01 -32.12
C GLY A 341 7.53 -14.60 -31.85
N ASP A 342 7.84 -14.25 -30.60
CA ASP A 342 8.52 -13.00 -30.26
C ASP A 342 9.96 -12.98 -30.83
N PRO A 343 10.46 -11.83 -31.34
CA PRO A 343 11.81 -11.70 -31.90
C PRO A 343 12.93 -11.75 -30.84
N GLY A 344 12.60 -11.52 -29.58
CA GLY A 344 13.53 -11.25 -28.48
C GLY A 344 12.81 -10.50 -27.36
N LEU A 345 13.49 -10.28 -26.23
CA LEU A 345 12.88 -9.76 -25.01
C LEU A 345 13.63 -8.54 -24.48
N ILE A 346 12.91 -7.48 -24.14
CA ILE A 346 13.43 -6.24 -23.53
C ILE A 346 12.64 -5.90 -22.28
N ASP A 347 13.32 -5.37 -21.26
CA ASP A 347 12.81 -5.10 -19.91
C ASP A 347 12.26 -6.34 -19.16
N LEU A 348 12.39 -6.30 -17.84
CA LEU A 348 11.96 -7.38 -16.95
C LEU A 348 11.34 -6.82 -15.67
N ALA A 349 10.27 -7.47 -15.21
CA ALA A 349 9.72 -7.23 -13.89
C ALA A 349 9.39 -8.55 -13.19
N ALA A 350 9.87 -8.72 -11.95
CA ALA A 350 9.45 -9.80 -11.07
C ALA A 350 8.47 -9.26 -10.03
N SER A 351 7.37 -9.98 -9.78
CA SER A 351 6.47 -9.67 -8.66
C SER A 351 5.87 -10.94 -8.08
N GLY A 352 6.36 -11.28 -6.89
CA GLY A 352 6.02 -12.54 -6.22
C GLY A 352 6.53 -13.74 -7.00
N ASN A 353 5.61 -14.61 -7.39
CA ASN A 353 5.86 -15.88 -8.07
C ASN A 353 5.82 -15.75 -9.59
N PHE A 354 5.80 -14.53 -10.15
CA PHE A 354 5.81 -14.32 -11.60
C PHE A 354 6.93 -13.41 -12.06
N LEU A 355 7.49 -13.76 -13.22
CA LEU A 355 8.28 -12.87 -14.05
C LEU A 355 7.42 -12.41 -15.23
N TYR A 356 7.59 -11.14 -15.59
CA TYR A 356 6.97 -10.49 -16.74
C TYR A 356 8.09 -10.09 -17.69
N ALA A 357 8.19 -10.81 -18.80
CA ALA A 357 9.17 -10.56 -19.85
C ALA A 357 8.46 -9.95 -21.06
N LEU A 358 8.87 -8.75 -21.43
CA LEU A 358 8.25 -7.96 -22.47
C LEU A 358 8.95 -8.25 -23.80
N SER A 359 8.19 -8.51 -24.86
CA SER A 359 8.69 -8.40 -26.22
C SER A 359 8.23 -7.08 -26.84
N PRO A 360 9.14 -6.32 -27.45
CA PRO A 360 8.81 -5.04 -28.08
C PRO A 360 8.10 -5.19 -29.43
N GLY A 361 8.04 -6.40 -30.00
CA GLY A 361 7.68 -6.61 -31.39
C GLY A 361 8.76 -6.10 -32.35
N ASN A 362 8.46 -6.12 -33.65
CA ASN A 362 9.40 -5.70 -34.72
C ASN A 362 8.70 -5.04 -35.92
N GLY A 363 7.46 -4.59 -35.75
CA GLY A 363 6.62 -4.05 -36.83
C GLY A 363 5.87 -5.12 -37.63
N THR A 364 6.27 -6.40 -37.56
CA THR A 364 5.47 -7.53 -38.06
C THR A 364 4.85 -8.35 -36.91
N THR A 365 5.62 -8.63 -35.86
CA THR A 365 5.13 -9.10 -34.56
C THR A 365 4.70 -7.89 -33.72
N GLN A 366 3.58 -7.98 -33.01
CA GLN A 366 3.11 -6.95 -32.07
C GLN A 366 4.00 -6.88 -30.82
N ALA A 367 3.91 -5.78 -30.07
CA ALA A 367 4.42 -5.75 -28.71
C ALA A 367 3.56 -6.65 -27.80
N ALA A 368 4.19 -7.45 -26.95
CA ALA A 368 3.53 -8.44 -26.10
C ALA A 368 4.24 -8.58 -24.75
N VAL A 369 3.55 -9.09 -23.73
CA VAL A 369 4.19 -9.50 -22.47
C VAL A 369 3.97 -10.98 -22.25
N THR A 370 5.07 -11.70 -22.10
CA THR A 370 5.12 -13.09 -21.68
C THR A 370 5.10 -13.14 -20.15
N VAL A 371 4.13 -13.87 -19.60
CA VAL A 371 4.00 -14.12 -18.16
C VAL A 371 4.57 -15.51 -17.85
N LEU A 372 5.57 -15.55 -16.97
CA LEU A 372 6.17 -16.79 -16.48
C LEU A 372 5.79 -17.05 -15.03
N ASP A 373 5.28 -18.24 -14.72
CA ASP A 373 5.12 -18.74 -13.36
C ASP A 373 6.46 -19.34 -12.89
N VAL A 374 6.99 -18.82 -11.78
CA VAL A 374 8.22 -19.28 -11.09
C VAL A 374 7.91 -19.78 -9.66
N SER A 375 6.64 -20.12 -9.37
CA SER A 375 6.17 -20.58 -8.04
C SER A 375 6.77 -21.90 -7.57
N GLY A 376 7.35 -22.70 -8.47
CA GLY A 376 8.01 -23.97 -8.12
C GLY A 376 9.41 -23.81 -7.52
N GLY A 377 9.89 -22.57 -7.34
CA GLY A 377 11.26 -22.28 -6.90
C GLY A 377 12.23 -22.10 -8.07
N SER A 378 13.53 -22.07 -7.76
CA SER A 378 14.57 -21.89 -8.78
C SER A 378 14.59 -23.07 -9.76
N GLY A 379 14.83 -22.81 -11.05
CA GLY A 379 14.74 -23.79 -12.14
C GLY A 379 13.31 -24.16 -12.59
N SER A 380 12.26 -23.56 -12.02
CA SER A 380 10.86 -23.95 -12.30
C SER A 380 10.11 -23.10 -13.33
N ALA A 381 10.78 -22.12 -13.95
CA ALA A 381 10.15 -21.13 -14.81
C ALA A 381 9.38 -21.78 -15.98
N LYS A 382 8.11 -21.41 -16.15
CA LYS A 382 7.25 -21.86 -17.26
C LYS A 382 6.35 -20.74 -17.76
N MET A 383 6.09 -20.69 -19.06
CA MET A 383 5.11 -19.75 -19.63
C MET A 383 3.69 -20.13 -19.19
N VAL A 384 2.92 -19.14 -18.73
CA VAL A 384 1.49 -19.29 -18.43
C VAL A 384 0.60 -18.38 -19.28
N GLN A 385 1.13 -17.31 -19.86
CA GLN A 385 0.43 -16.44 -20.81
C GLN A 385 1.41 -15.75 -21.75
N HIS A 386 0.97 -15.47 -22.98
CA HIS A 386 1.52 -14.44 -23.87
C HIS A 386 0.38 -13.45 -24.14
N PHE A 387 0.63 -12.15 -23.92
CA PHE A 387 -0.41 -11.11 -23.92
C PHE A 387 -0.02 -9.94 -24.81
N GLU A 388 -0.62 -9.85 -25.99
CA GLU A 388 -0.42 -8.73 -26.91
C GLU A 388 -0.91 -7.40 -26.31
N LEU A 389 -0.10 -6.35 -26.48
CA LEU A 389 -0.39 -4.99 -26.01
C LEU A 389 -1.16 -4.15 -27.05
N ALA A 390 -1.60 -4.77 -28.15
CA ALA A 390 -2.24 -4.15 -29.30
C ALA A 390 -3.35 -3.15 -28.93
N GLY A 391 -3.17 -1.88 -29.34
CA GLY A 391 -4.11 -0.79 -29.06
C GLY A 391 -4.20 -0.37 -27.58
N MET A 392 -3.28 -0.83 -26.73
CA MET A 392 -3.11 -0.41 -25.34
C MET A 392 -1.75 0.26 -25.13
N ALA A 393 -0.67 -0.31 -25.69
CA ALA A 393 0.65 0.34 -25.83
C ALA A 393 1.61 -0.45 -26.74
N SER A 394 2.75 0.18 -26.96
CA SER A 394 4.13 -0.34 -26.91
C SER A 394 4.55 -0.83 -25.47
N ASN A 395 5.64 -0.39 -24.75
CA ASN A 395 6.48 -1.31 -23.91
C ASN A 395 7.36 -0.77 -22.65
N THR A 396 7.25 -1.30 -21.35
CA THR A 396 8.20 -1.29 -20.10
C THR A 396 7.64 -1.02 -18.63
N ALA A 397 7.62 -1.89 -17.54
CA ALA A 397 6.56 -1.80 -16.42
C ALA A 397 6.44 -2.60 -15.01
N MET A 398 5.79 -2.09 -13.86
CA MET A 398 5.59 -2.77 -12.46
C MET A 398 4.47 -2.30 -11.38
N GLY A 399 4.05 -3.05 -10.26
CA GLY A 399 3.69 -2.67 -8.79
C GLY A 399 2.25 -2.38 -8.07
N MET A 400 1.95 -2.73 -6.73
CA MET A 400 1.01 -2.10 -5.62
C MET A 400 0.66 -2.90 -4.21
N LYS A 401 -0.26 -2.48 -3.22
CA LYS A 401 -0.45 -2.92 -1.71
C LYS A 401 -1.93 -3.05 -1.01
N VAL A 402 -2.19 -3.04 0.36
CA VAL A 402 -3.30 -3.68 1.29
C VAL A 402 -4.15 -2.84 2.39
N ILE A 403 -5.24 -3.37 3.08
CA ILE A 403 -6.04 -2.76 4.26
C ILE A 403 -6.81 -3.71 5.32
N CYS A 404 -7.29 -3.18 6.50
CA CYS A 404 -8.11 -3.80 7.62
C CYS A 404 -9.57 -3.23 7.79
N THR A 405 -10.48 -4.00 8.41
CA THR A 405 -11.94 -3.69 8.52
C THR A 405 -12.38 -2.85 9.75
N ILE A 406 -12.05 -3.23 11.00
CA ILE A 406 -12.56 -2.53 12.21
C ILE A 406 -11.96 -1.11 12.37
N CYS A 407 -10.65 -0.95 12.17
CA CYS A 407 -9.94 0.28 12.57
C CYS A 407 -9.53 1.20 11.41
N GLY A 408 -9.71 0.75 10.16
CA GLY A 408 -9.40 1.49 8.92
C GLY A 408 -7.91 1.59 8.56
N ILE A 409 -7.02 0.80 9.18
CA ILE A 409 -5.56 0.87 9.02
C ILE A 409 -5.02 -0.35 8.25
N ALA A 410 -3.82 -0.32 7.66
CA ALA A 410 -3.27 -1.48 6.94
C ALA A 410 -3.01 -2.72 7.83
N LEU A 411 -3.30 -3.92 7.29
CA LEU A 411 -2.91 -5.24 7.83
C LEU A 411 -1.45 -5.63 7.49
N ARG A 412 -0.62 -4.67 7.05
CA ARG A 412 0.76 -4.93 6.56
C ARG A 412 1.75 -3.85 7.04
N ARG A 413 2.18 -3.98 8.30
CA ARG A 413 3.47 -3.51 8.80
C ARG A 413 4.23 -4.71 9.36
N SER A 414 5.56 -4.64 9.34
CA SER A 414 6.49 -5.68 9.81
C SER A 414 6.75 -5.67 11.31
N GLU A 415 6.14 -4.72 12.05
CA GLU A 415 6.52 -4.39 13.44
C GLU A 415 5.30 -4.09 14.31
N GLY A 416 5.40 -4.50 15.58
CA GLY A 416 4.39 -4.29 16.62
C GLY A 416 3.08 -5.04 16.39
N TRP A 417 2.07 -4.75 17.24
CA TRP A 417 0.71 -5.34 17.27
C TRP A 417 -0.07 -5.46 15.94
N LYS A 418 0.46 -4.93 14.84
CA LYS A 418 -0.13 -4.94 13.51
C LYS A 418 0.33 -6.13 12.65
N THR A 419 1.33 -6.90 13.10
CA THR A 419 1.73 -8.18 12.49
C THR A 419 0.66 -9.25 12.65
N ASP A 420 -0.03 -9.21 13.79
CA ASP A 420 -0.95 -10.25 14.22
C ASP A 420 -2.32 -9.99 13.61
N VAL A 421 -2.68 -10.83 12.65
CA VAL A 421 -3.87 -10.65 11.81
C VAL A 421 -4.74 -11.91 11.90
N VAL A 422 -6.04 -11.68 11.98
CA VAL A 422 -7.07 -12.73 12.00
C VAL A 422 -8.08 -12.47 10.90
N ALA A 423 -8.73 -13.53 10.44
CA ALA A 423 -9.91 -13.42 9.60
C ALA A 423 -11.11 -14.00 10.36
N LEU A 424 -12.24 -13.30 10.33
CA LEU A 424 -13.53 -13.93 10.58
C LEU A 424 -14.14 -14.32 9.23
N SER A 425 -14.88 -15.42 9.20
CA SER A 425 -15.73 -15.79 8.07
C SER A 425 -17.12 -16.17 8.54
N GLY A 426 -18.13 -15.89 7.72
CA GLY A 426 -19.53 -16.19 8.03
C GLY A 426 -20.45 -15.90 6.84
N PRO A 427 -21.77 -16.04 7.04
CA PRO A 427 -22.76 -15.86 5.99
C PRO A 427 -22.81 -14.41 5.50
N HIS A 428 -23.09 -14.23 4.22
CA HIS A 428 -23.02 -12.97 3.49
C HIS A 428 -24.12 -12.88 2.43
N TRP A 429 -24.82 -11.75 2.38
CA TRP A 429 -25.97 -11.52 1.50
C TRP A 429 -25.72 -10.31 0.60
N PRO A 430 -25.04 -10.48 -0.57
CA PRO A 430 -24.50 -9.38 -1.38
C PRO A 430 -25.53 -8.48 -2.05
N GLN A 431 -26.78 -8.91 -2.13
CA GLN A 431 -27.88 -8.19 -2.81
C GLN A 431 -28.94 -7.67 -1.82
N LEU A 432 -28.83 -8.05 -0.55
CA LEU A 432 -29.70 -7.62 0.52
C LEU A 432 -29.19 -6.27 1.02
N LEU A 433 -29.64 -5.15 0.43
CA LEU A 433 -29.29 -3.80 0.90
C LEU A 433 -29.88 -3.52 2.28
N GLU A 434 -31.15 -3.86 2.44
CA GLU A 434 -31.94 -3.65 3.65
C GLU A 434 -32.21 -5.03 4.24
N SER A 435 -31.33 -5.49 5.13
CA SER A 435 -31.57 -6.69 5.92
C SER A 435 -32.78 -6.45 6.83
N PRO A 436 -33.75 -7.39 6.91
CA PRO A 436 -34.84 -7.30 7.86
C PRO A 436 -34.32 -7.35 9.30
N SER A 437 -34.94 -6.60 10.20
CA SER A 437 -34.70 -6.63 11.66
C SER A 437 -34.84 -8.00 12.34
N SER A 438 -35.45 -8.98 11.66
CA SER A 438 -35.47 -10.40 12.05
C SER A 438 -34.21 -11.18 11.68
N LEU A 439 -33.31 -10.62 10.86
CA LEU A 439 -32.05 -11.25 10.48
C LEU A 439 -31.11 -11.27 11.69
N ARG A 440 -30.66 -12.48 12.04
CA ARG A 440 -29.68 -12.73 13.09
C ARG A 440 -28.61 -13.66 12.55
N VAL A 441 -27.41 -13.51 13.10
CA VAL A 441 -26.31 -14.44 12.90
C VAL A 441 -25.97 -14.98 14.27
N ASN A 442 -26.00 -16.30 14.42
CA ASN A 442 -25.59 -16.96 15.65
C ASN A 442 -24.06 -17.11 15.68
N ASP A 443 -23.47 -17.21 16.87
CA ASP A 443 -22.00 -17.27 17.01
C ASP A 443 -21.37 -18.51 16.37
N ASP A 444 -22.11 -19.62 16.24
CA ASP A 444 -21.69 -20.85 15.55
C ASP A 444 -21.62 -20.69 14.02
N GLN A 445 -22.28 -19.67 13.45
CA GLN A 445 -22.19 -19.32 12.03
C GLN A 445 -20.94 -18.47 11.71
N VAL A 446 -20.15 -18.06 12.71
CA VAL A 446 -18.96 -17.23 12.53
C VAL A 446 -17.69 -17.98 12.92
N SER A 447 -16.90 -18.36 11.93
CA SER A 447 -15.61 -19.02 12.14
C SER A 447 -14.46 -18.01 12.27
N ARG A 448 -13.64 -18.18 13.30
CA ARG A 448 -12.39 -17.42 13.50
C ARG A 448 -11.19 -18.20 12.97
N HIS A 449 -10.41 -17.57 12.11
CA HIS A 449 -9.19 -18.14 11.54
C HIS A 449 -7.95 -17.38 12.01
N ALA A 450 -6.91 -18.11 12.42
CA ALA A 450 -5.57 -17.56 12.51
C ALA A 450 -5.06 -17.28 11.08
N THR A 451 -4.35 -16.17 10.87
CA THR A 451 -3.82 -15.83 9.54
C THR A 451 -2.41 -15.25 9.60
N LYS A 452 -1.68 -15.38 8.50
CA LYS A 452 -0.56 -14.48 8.18
C LYS A 452 -1.01 -13.52 7.06
N PRO A 453 -0.71 -12.21 7.13
CA PRO A 453 -1.01 -11.31 6.02
C PRO A 453 -0.18 -11.71 4.80
N ASP A 454 -0.80 -11.78 3.62
CA ASP A 454 -0.03 -11.84 2.38
C ASP A 454 0.61 -10.47 2.21
N TYR A 455 1.94 -10.42 2.21
CA TYR A 455 2.64 -9.15 2.13
C TYR A 455 2.46 -8.57 0.72
N GLN A 456 2.69 -9.33 -0.34
CA GLN A 456 2.72 -8.78 -1.69
C GLN A 456 1.31 -8.41 -2.20
N HIS A 457 0.29 -9.17 -1.79
CA HIS A 457 -1.09 -9.04 -2.24
C HIS A 457 -1.92 -8.16 -1.31
N PRO A 458 -3.23 -8.05 -1.56
CA PRO A 458 -4.16 -7.55 -0.56
C PRO A 458 -4.89 -8.67 0.23
N SER A 459 -4.44 -9.93 0.11
CA SER A 459 -5.03 -11.13 0.74
C SER A 459 -4.51 -11.40 2.17
N LEU A 460 -5.17 -12.33 2.84
CA LEU A 460 -4.66 -13.04 4.03
C LEU A 460 -4.49 -14.51 3.67
N ILE A 461 -3.61 -15.20 4.40
CA ILE A 461 -3.39 -16.64 4.27
C ILE A 461 -3.87 -17.29 5.56
N LEU A 462 -4.90 -18.14 5.48
CA LEU A 462 -5.46 -18.88 6.62
C LEU A 462 -4.46 -19.94 7.11
N LEU A 463 -4.42 -20.17 8.42
CA LEU A 463 -3.53 -21.14 9.07
C LEU A 463 -4.35 -22.16 9.88
N PRO A 464 -3.99 -23.46 9.86
CA PRO A 464 -2.80 -24.05 9.23
C PRO A 464 -2.92 -24.41 7.73
N GLN A 465 -4.07 -24.23 7.09
CA GLN A 465 -4.34 -24.77 5.74
C GLN A 465 -3.65 -24.02 4.58
N GLU A 466 -2.95 -22.92 4.86
CA GLU A 466 -2.26 -22.05 3.89
C GLU A 466 -3.17 -21.47 2.78
N GLN A 467 -4.49 -21.47 2.99
CA GLN A 467 -5.48 -21.01 2.01
C GLN A 467 -5.46 -19.47 1.87
N LYS A 468 -5.20 -18.97 0.65
CA LYS A 468 -5.25 -17.55 0.31
C LYS A 468 -6.71 -17.08 0.22
N ILE A 469 -7.11 -16.11 1.04
CA ILE A 469 -8.42 -15.44 0.98
C ILE A 469 -8.29 -13.93 0.79
N TYR A 470 -9.32 -13.33 0.21
CA TYR A 470 -9.37 -11.89 -0.06
C TYR A 470 -10.45 -11.25 0.82
N PRO A 471 -10.07 -10.45 1.84
CA PRO A 471 -11.05 -9.76 2.67
C PRO A 471 -12.03 -8.91 1.84
N HIS A 472 -13.32 -8.99 2.20
CA HIS A 472 -14.46 -8.36 1.53
C HIS A 472 -14.82 -8.96 0.16
N ALA A 473 -14.26 -10.10 -0.25
CA ALA A 473 -14.76 -10.86 -1.40
C ALA A 473 -15.95 -11.77 -1.03
N THR A 474 -16.82 -12.00 -2.02
CA THR A 474 -17.92 -12.98 -1.96
C THR A 474 -17.42 -14.36 -2.39
N TYR A 475 -17.65 -15.37 -1.55
CA TYR A 475 -17.35 -16.78 -1.79
C TYR A 475 -18.64 -17.61 -1.82
N GLU A 476 -18.60 -18.79 -2.45
CA GLU A 476 -19.64 -19.84 -2.36
C GLU A 476 -21.10 -19.36 -2.61
N LEU A 477 -21.28 -18.36 -3.48
CA LEU A 477 -22.57 -17.68 -3.69
C LEU A 477 -23.64 -18.61 -4.30
N ASN A 478 -24.56 -19.04 -3.45
CA ASN A 478 -25.72 -19.86 -3.77
C ASN A 478 -26.81 -19.00 -4.44
N LYS A 479 -27.13 -19.33 -5.70
CA LYS A 479 -28.15 -18.66 -6.51
C LYS A 479 -29.36 -19.55 -6.84
N LYS A 480 -29.74 -20.44 -5.93
CA LYS A 480 -30.89 -21.36 -6.11
C LYS A 480 -32.27 -20.68 -6.16
N SER A 481 -32.36 -19.38 -5.88
CA SER A 481 -33.57 -18.58 -6.06
C SER A 481 -33.38 -17.54 -7.17
N ASP A 482 -34.41 -17.35 -7.99
CA ASP A 482 -34.46 -16.31 -9.02
C ASP A 482 -34.49 -14.89 -8.42
N LYS A 483 -34.78 -14.74 -7.13
CA LYS A 483 -34.73 -13.47 -6.41
C LYS A 483 -33.31 -13.21 -5.88
N PRO A 484 -32.62 -12.14 -6.30
CA PRO A 484 -31.26 -11.87 -5.83
C PRO A 484 -31.17 -11.63 -4.31
N SER A 485 -32.23 -11.12 -3.67
CA SER A 485 -32.33 -10.92 -2.22
C SER A 485 -32.28 -12.21 -1.40
N GLU A 486 -32.50 -13.37 -2.03
CA GLU A 486 -32.43 -14.70 -1.42
C GLU A 486 -31.09 -15.41 -1.75
N TRP A 487 -30.11 -14.68 -2.31
CA TRP A 487 -28.75 -15.20 -2.53
C TRP A 487 -27.89 -15.06 -1.27
N GLU A 488 -27.26 -16.17 -0.89
CA GLU A 488 -26.39 -16.29 0.28
C GLU A 488 -25.04 -16.87 -0.16
N GLY A 489 -23.95 -16.39 0.43
CA GLY A 489 -22.61 -16.95 0.27
C GLY A 489 -21.79 -16.74 1.54
N ILE A 490 -20.49 -16.89 1.44
CA ILE A 490 -19.53 -16.64 2.53
C ILE A 490 -18.76 -15.34 2.24
N MET A 491 -18.43 -14.58 3.28
CA MET A 491 -17.42 -13.51 3.21
C MET A 491 -16.30 -13.82 4.20
N PHE A 492 -15.12 -13.22 3.98
CA PHE A 492 -14.07 -13.09 4.98
C PHE A 492 -13.83 -11.61 5.29
N VAL A 493 -13.63 -11.25 6.56
CA VAL A 493 -13.20 -9.89 6.97
C VAL A 493 -11.88 -9.96 7.73
N GLY A 494 -10.91 -9.15 7.31
CA GLY A 494 -9.57 -9.11 7.90
C GLY A 494 -9.48 -8.08 9.03
N LEU A 495 -8.93 -8.50 10.18
CA LEU A 495 -8.83 -7.74 11.42
C LEU A 495 -7.41 -7.85 12.02
N HIS A 496 -6.91 -6.79 12.66
CA HIS A 496 -5.78 -6.95 13.60
C HIS A 496 -6.26 -7.71 14.84
N ALA A 497 -5.47 -8.63 15.38
CA ALA A 497 -5.82 -9.41 16.57
C ALA A 497 -6.16 -8.50 17.78
N ALA A 498 -5.44 -7.39 17.94
CA ALA A 498 -5.75 -6.37 18.96
C ALA A 498 -7.13 -5.71 18.78
N CYS A 499 -7.63 -5.57 17.54
CA CYS A 499 -8.98 -5.04 17.29
C CYS A 499 -10.07 -6.06 17.63
N GLU A 500 -9.79 -7.35 17.45
CA GLU A 500 -10.67 -8.45 17.89
C GLU A 500 -10.69 -8.57 19.43
N ASP A 501 -9.54 -8.50 20.10
CA ASP A 501 -9.47 -8.48 21.57
C ASP A 501 -10.25 -7.30 22.16
N LEU A 502 -10.10 -6.10 21.58
CA LEU A 502 -10.90 -4.93 21.94
C LEU A 502 -12.40 -5.15 21.72
N ALA A 503 -12.82 -5.76 20.60
CA ALA A 503 -14.23 -6.11 20.38
C ALA A 503 -14.76 -7.07 21.46
N ASN A 504 -14.00 -8.13 21.77
CA ASN A 504 -14.33 -9.08 22.83
C ASN A 504 -14.41 -8.43 24.22
N ARG A 505 -13.56 -7.44 24.53
CA ARG A 505 -13.65 -6.65 25.77
C ARG A 505 -14.87 -5.73 25.77
N VAL A 506 -15.17 -5.05 24.66
CA VAL A 506 -16.30 -4.12 24.53
C VAL A 506 -17.63 -4.85 24.72
N MET A 507 -17.85 -5.98 24.03
CA MET A 507 -19.08 -6.77 24.14
C MET A 507 -19.34 -7.26 25.58
N LYS A 508 -18.27 -7.60 26.32
CA LYS A 508 -18.33 -8.14 27.69
C LYS A 508 -18.33 -7.09 28.81
N LYS A 509 -17.71 -5.92 28.60
CA LYS A 509 -17.48 -4.90 29.65
C LYS A 509 -18.12 -3.54 29.40
N SER A 510 -18.48 -3.17 28.17
CA SER A 510 -19.22 -1.93 27.94
C SER A 510 -20.71 -2.16 28.08
N TYR A 511 -21.33 -1.44 29.01
CA TYR A 511 -22.77 -1.32 29.14
C TYR A 511 -23.37 -0.58 27.92
N LYS A 512 -22.64 0.37 27.29
CA LYS A 512 -23.10 1.10 26.09
C LYS A 512 -23.17 0.24 24.83
N ALA A 513 -22.19 -0.65 24.66
CA ALA A 513 -22.03 -1.41 23.43
C ALA A 513 -23.29 -2.21 23.12
N ARG A 514 -23.79 -2.07 21.90
CA ARG A 514 -25.00 -2.78 21.46
C ARG A 514 -24.69 -4.13 20.84
N LEU A 515 -23.43 -4.36 20.45
CA LEU A 515 -22.89 -5.69 20.17
C LEU A 515 -22.80 -6.51 21.46
N ARG A 516 -23.36 -7.72 21.47
CA ARG A 516 -23.29 -8.67 22.60
C ARG A 516 -22.68 -10.01 22.21
N SER A 517 -22.68 -10.39 20.93
CA SER A 517 -22.15 -11.65 20.42
C SER A 517 -21.20 -11.49 19.22
N VAL A 518 -20.46 -12.56 18.86
CA VAL A 518 -19.59 -12.55 17.68
C VAL A 518 -20.42 -12.46 16.38
N GLY A 519 -21.63 -13.04 16.37
CA GLY A 519 -22.64 -12.88 15.34
C GLY A 519 -23.13 -11.43 15.15
N ASP A 520 -23.35 -10.69 16.24
CA ASP A 520 -23.65 -9.24 16.16
C ASP A 520 -22.52 -8.47 15.48
N LEU A 521 -21.28 -8.72 15.88
CA LEU A 521 -20.08 -8.10 15.30
C LEU A 521 -19.93 -8.48 13.82
N TRP A 522 -20.11 -9.76 13.48
CA TRP A 522 -20.06 -10.26 12.12
C TRP A 522 -21.09 -9.56 11.23
N LEU A 523 -22.36 -9.58 11.63
CA LEU A 523 -23.45 -8.92 10.91
C LEU A 523 -23.12 -7.45 10.69
N THR A 524 -22.67 -6.73 11.71
CA THR A 524 -22.29 -5.31 11.59
C THR A 524 -21.18 -5.09 10.55
N LEU A 525 -20.12 -5.89 10.59
CA LEU A 525 -18.99 -5.76 9.66
C LEU A 525 -19.36 -6.19 8.23
N GLU A 526 -20.15 -7.25 8.08
CA GLU A 526 -20.58 -7.78 6.79
C GLU A 526 -21.59 -6.83 6.10
N ARG A 527 -22.58 -6.30 6.82
CA ARG A 527 -23.54 -5.31 6.28
C ARG A 527 -22.82 -4.04 5.81
N ARG A 528 -21.87 -3.54 6.60
CA ARG A 528 -20.97 -2.43 6.21
C ARG A 528 -20.17 -2.71 4.93
N CYS A 529 -19.75 -3.96 4.71
CA CYS A 529 -19.05 -4.37 3.49
C CYS A 529 -19.98 -4.56 2.29
N ALA A 530 -21.08 -5.29 2.44
CA ALA A 530 -22.06 -5.54 1.39
C ALA A 530 -22.70 -4.24 0.87
N SER A 531 -23.06 -3.32 1.78
CA SER A 531 -23.54 -1.98 1.44
C SER A 531 -22.51 -1.19 0.61
N HIS A 532 -21.22 -1.22 0.99
CA HIS A 532 -20.16 -0.57 0.20
C HIS A 532 -20.02 -1.19 -1.21
N MET A 533 -20.01 -2.52 -1.32
CA MET A 533 -19.89 -3.22 -2.61
C MET A 533 -21.06 -2.88 -3.54
N TYR A 534 -22.29 -2.89 -3.00
CA TYR A 534 -23.51 -2.57 -3.73
C TYR A 534 -23.49 -1.12 -4.24
N TRP A 535 -23.34 -0.13 -3.35
CA TRP A 535 -23.48 1.28 -3.69
C TRP A 535 -22.40 1.79 -4.66
N ASN A 536 -21.20 1.21 -4.63
CA ASN A 536 -20.14 1.58 -5.57
C ASN A 536 -20.13 0.73 -6.86
N ARG A 537 -20.90 -0.37 -6.92
CA ARG A 537 -20.85 -1.40 -7.99
C ARG A 537 -19.44 -1.96 -8.22
N ILE A 538 -18.67 -2.11 -7.14
CA ILE A 538 -17.27 -2.55 -7.19
C ILE A 538 -17.20 -4.03 -6.78
N SER A 539 -16.67 -4.87 -7.67
CA SER A 539 -16.32 -6.27 -7.39
C SER A 539 -14.91 -6.43 -6.82
N ASN A 540 -14.13 -5.34 -6.72
CA ASN A 540 -12.84 -5.37 -6.05
C ASN A 540 -13.06 -5.53 -4.54
N SER A 541 -12.52 -6.59 -3.99
CA SER A 541 -12.21 -6.70 -2.57
C SER A 541 -11.27 -5.56 -2.11
N HIS A 542 -11.13 -5.39 -0.78
CA HIS A 542 -10.18 -4.47 -0.13
C HIS A 542 -10.51 -2.98 -0.24
N PHE A 543 -11.51 -2.57 0.54
CA PHE A 543 -11.84 -1.17 0.79
C PHE A 543 -11.93 -0.94 2.31
N THR A 544 -11.94 0.32 2.76
CA THR A 544 -12.43 0.63 4.10
C THR A 544 -13.93 0.91 3.98
N PRO A 545 -14.81 0.15 4.65
CA PRO A 545 -16.25 0.40 4.58
C PRO A 545 -16.58 1.80 5.10
N LYS A 546 -17.68 2.37 4.61
CA LYS A 546 -18.19 3.62 5.17
C LYS A 546 -19.05 3.29 6.39
N VAL A 547 -18.87 4.07 7.45
CA VAL A 547 -19.61 3.93 8.72
C VAL A 547 -20.61 5.07 8.89
N PRO A 548 -21.72 4.88 9.63
CA PRO A 548 -22.69 5.95 9.90
C PRO A 548 -22.05 7.20 10.55
N GLU A 549 -22.39 8.39 10.06
CA GLU A 549 -21.92 9.69 10.55
C GLU A 549 -23.05 10.62 11.05
N ASN A 550 -24.30 10.23 10.82
CA ASN A 550 -25.55 10.86 11.26
C ASN A 550 -25.50 11.39 12.71
N LYS A 551 -26.25 12.46 12.95
CA LYS A 551 -26.56 12.97 14.30
C LYS A 551 -28.06 12.84 14.49
N PRO A 552 -28.57 12.68 15.73
CA PRO A 552 -30.00 12.66 16.00
C PRO A 552 -30.71 13.85 15.33
N GLY A 553 -31.72 13.57 14.51
CA GLY A 553 -32.48 14.57 13.76
C GLY A 553 -31.84 15.08 12.45
N LEU A 554 -30.74 14.50 11.98
CA LEU A 554 -30.20 14.76 10.63
C LEU A 554 -30.41 13.55 9.70
N PRO A 555 -30.45 13.75 8.37
CA PRO A 555 -30.55 12.63 7.42
C PRO A 555 -29.38 11.65 7.55
N PHE A 556 -29.69 10.36 7.37
CA PHE A 556 -28.71 9.28 7.37
C PHE A 556 -27.57 9.56 6.38
N SER A 557 -26.33 9.37 6.85
CA SER A 557 -25.13 9.67 6.08
C SER A 557 -23.99 8.75 6.51
N VAL A 558 -23.12 8.36 5.57
CA VAL A 558 -22.04 7.39 5.81
C VAL A 558 -20.71 7.91 5.25
N GLY A 559 -19.64 7.75 6.04
CA GLY A 559 -18.33 8.32 5.75
C GLY A 559 -17.17 7.61 6.46
N LEU A 560 -16.16 8.38 6.85
CA LEU A 560 -14.88 7.91 7.41
C LEU A 560 -14.42 8.68 8.67
N GLY A 561 -15.08 9.78 9.05
CA GLY A 561 -14.72 10.62 10.19
C GLY A 561 -14.91 9.94 11.55
N ARG A 562 -15.88 9.02 11.67
CA ARG A 562 -16.08 8.18 12.88
C ARG A 562 -15.05 7.04 13.04
N TYR A 563 -14.02 6.96 12.21
CA TYR A 563 -12.79 6.22 12.55
C TYR A 563 -11.81 7.06 13.43
N PHE A 564 -12.19 8.31 13.74
CA PHE A 564 -11.53 9.29 14.63
C PHE A 564 -10.08 9.68 14.29
N VAL A 565 -9.61 9.28 13.11
CA VAL A 565 -8.38 9.75 12.48
C VAL A 565 -8.75 10.56 11.23
N LEU A 566 -7.80 11.31 10.65
CA LEU A 566 -8.07 12.10 9.44
C LEU A 566 -8.57 11.18 8.31
N SER A 567 -9.62 11.58 7.59
CA SER A 567 -10.16 10.82 6.44
C SER A 567 -9.07 10.49 5.41
N ARG A 568 -8.16 11.45 5.19
CA ARG A 568 -6.95 11.27 4.38
C ARG A 568 -6.02 10.18 4.92
N SER A 569 -5.88 9.99 6.23
CA SER A 569 -5.08 8.88 6.78
C SER A 569 -5.67 7.51 6.41
N ILE A 570 -7.00 7.38 6.40
CA ILE A 570 -7.71 6.12 6.07
C ILE A 570 -7.61 5.81 4.58
N GLN A 571 -7.84 6.81 3.72
CA GLN A 571 -7.59 6.73 2.27
C GLN A 571 -6.12 6.44 1.93
N LEU A 572 -5.20 6.69 2.87
CA LEU A 572 -3.78 6.36 2.78
C LEU A 572 -3.42 5.10 3.60
N TYR A 573 -4.39 4.31 4.10
CA TYR A 573 -4.23 3.06 4.85
C TYR A 573 -3.43 3.19 6.17
N GLY A 574 -3.40 4.38 6.74
CA GLY A 574 -2.60 4.73 7.92
C GLY A 574 -1.19 5.25 7.62
N TYR A 575 -0.83 5.57 6.36
CA TYR A 575 0.46 6.17 5.99
C TYR A 575 0.64 7.61 6.50
N TYR A 576 0.93 7.71 7.80
CA TYR A 576 1.83 8.67 8.41
C TYR A 576 2.60 7.91 9.49
N GLU A 577 3.93 7.96 9.46
CA GLU A 577 4.75 7.56 10.61
C GLU A 577 4.49 8.51 11.81
N ASP A 578 5.01 8.16 12.99
CA ASP A 578 4.97 8.92 14.25
C ASP A 578 3.58 9.36 14.75
N SER A 579 2.52 8.80 14.17
CA SER A 579 1.14 9.10 14.50
C SER A 579 0.57 8.09 15.50
N TRP A 580 -0.08 8.58 16.57
CA TRP A 580 -0.56 7.77 17.70
C TRP A 580 -1.47 6.59 17.35
N TRP A 581 -2.18 6.62 16.21
CA TRP A 581 -2.96 5.48 15.70
C TRP A 581 -2.09 4.32 15.16
N ASN A 582 -0.77 4.41 15.33
CA ASN A 582 0.19 3.35 15.10
C ASN A 582 0.63 2.61 16.36
N GLU A 583 0.53 3.23 17.53
CA GLU A 583 0.89 2.61 18.81
C GLU A 583 -0.11 1.52 19.22
N ASP A 584 0.34 0.57 20.04
CA ASP A 584 -0.46 -0.58 20.48
C ASP A 584 -1.65 -0.14 21.35
N PRO A 585 -2.90 -0.50 21.00
CA PRO A 585 -4.09 -0.17 21.78
C PRO A 585 -4.39 -1.19 22.90
N VAL A 586 -3.73 -2.34 22.92
CA VAL A 586 -3.86 -3.39 23.94
C VAL A 586 -2.69 -3.32 24.92
N SER A 587 -1.44 -3.43 24.47
CA SER A 587 -0.26 -3.44 25.35
C SER A 587 0.38 -2.04 25.39
N ILE A 588 0.10 -1.24 26.42
CA ILE A 588 0.55 0.17 26.48
C ILE A 588 1.67 0.35 27.52
N PRO A 589 2.94 0.57 27.10
CA PRO A 589 4.03 0.83 28.03
C PRO A 589 3.79 2.06 28.89
N ASN A 590 4.13 1.97 30.18
CA ASN A 590 4.04 3.05 31.17
C ASN A 590 2.65 3.71 31.30
N LEU A 591 1.57 3.01 30.94
CA LEU A 591 0.20 3.55 30.98
C LEU A 591 -0.15 4.07 32.37
N THR A 592 -0.01 3.22 33.40
CA THR A 592 -0.35 3.56 34.79
C THR A 592 0.48 4.75 35.27
N THR A 593 1.81 4.67 35.18
CA THR A 593 2.77 5.72 35.54
C THR A 593 2.42 7.09 34.95
N LEU A 594 2.18 7.15 33.64
CA LEU A 594 1.88 8.40 32.94
C LEU A 594 0.45 8.86 33.23
N LEU A 595 -0.51 7.96 33.34
CA LEU A 595 -1.89 8.31 33.72
C LEU A 595 -1.93 8.92 35.13
N ILE A 596 -1.33 8.27 36.13
CA ILE A 596 -1.26 8.80 37.50
C ILE A 596 -0.37 10.03 37.61
N ALA A 597 0.60 10.26 36.71
CA ALA A 597 1.34 11.51 36.66
C ALA A 597 0.43 12.73 36.42
N ASN A 598 -0.75 12.55 35.81
CA ASN A 598 -1.75 13.61 35.64
C ASN A 598 -2.61 13.86 36.89
N LEU A 599 -2.61 12.99 37.91
CA LEU A 599 -3.29 13.25 39.19
C LEU A 599 -2.68 14.49 39.84
N LYS A 600 -3.54 15.46 40.17
CA LYS A 600 -3.19 16.69 40.87
C LYS A 600 -3.80 16.67 42.28
N PRO A 601 -3.17 17.31 43.28
CA PRO A 601 -3.76 17.47 44.59
C PRO A 601 -5.16 18.08 44.48
N GLU A 602 -6.09 17.64 45.32
CA GLU A 602 -7.40 18.27 45.43
C GLU A 602 -7.21 19.75 45.81
N LYS A 603 -7.82 20.65 45.04
CA LYS A 603 -7.85 22.07 45.40
C LYS A 603 -8.69 22.26 46.65
N ASP A 604 -8.31 23.20 47.52
CA ASP A 604 -9.19 23.67 48.60
C ASP A 604 -10.45 24.34 47.99
N VAL A 605 -11.46 23.52 47.76
CA VAL A 605 -12.82 23.87 47.31
C VAL A 605 -13.83 23.42 48.36
N SER A 606 -13.49 22.39 49.16
CA SER A 606 -14.29 21.94 50.31
C SER A 606 -14.51 23.03 51.35
N GLY A 607 -13.52 23.91 51.60
CA GLY A 607 -13.68 25.10 52.44
C GLY A 607 -14.50 26.24 51.81
N LYS A 608 -14.86 26.14 50.52
CA LYS A 608 -15.55 27.18 49.73
C LYS A 608 -16.94 26.76 49.24
N LEU A 609 -17.27 25.48 49.31
CA LEU A 609 -18.61 24.95 48.99
C LEU A 609 -19.63 25.40 50.06
N PRO A 610 -20.85 25.83 49.65
CA PRO A 610 -21.95 26.09 50.57
C PRO A 610 -22.22 24.90 51.51
N LYS A 611 -22.49 25.17 52.79
CA LYS A 611 -22.72 24.14 53.83
C LYS A 611 -23.82 23.11 53.46
N THR A 612 -24.79 23.51 52.63
CA THR A 612 -25.84 22.65 52.08
C THR A 612 -25.29 21.56 51.17
N LEU A 613 -24.27 21.86 50.36
CA LEU A 613 -23.57 20.92 49.47
C LEU A 613 -22.63 19.99 50.25
N THR A 614 -21.94 20.49 51.28
CA THR A 614 -21.17 19.63 52.21
C THR A 614 -22.08 18.60 52.92
N GLY A 615 -23.30 19.01 53.27
CA GLY A 615 -24.33 18.11 53.80
C GLY A 615 -24.90 17.13 52.76
N PHE A 616 -24.89 17.48 51.48
CA PHE A 616 -25.29 16.60 50.38
C PHE A 616 -24.23 15.53 50.09
N GLN A 617 -22.96 15.92 49.98
CA GLN A 617 -21.81 15.00 49.81
C GLN A 617 -21.86 13.85 50.82
N LYS A 618 -21.99 14.14 52.12
CA LYS A 618 -22.07 13.12 53.17
C LYS A 618 -23.25 12.17 52.99
N ARG A 619 -24.44 12.67 52.60
CA ARG A 619 -25.60 11.80 52.32
C ARG A 619 -25.38 10.89 51.11
N LEU A 620 -24.61 11.35 50.12
CA LEU A 620 -24.23 10.55 48.96
C LEU A 620 -23.29 9.39 49.35
N GLU A 621 -22.32 9.64 50.25
CA GLU A 621 -21.42 8.59 50.77
C GLU A 621 -22.17 7.51 51.57
N TYR A 622 -23.32 7.83 52.19
CA TYR A 622 -24.15 6.86 52.91
C TYR A 622 -25.18 6.12 52.03
N LEU A 623 -25.22 6.33 50.71
CA LEU A 623 -26.12 5.57 49.85
C LEU A 623 -25.79 4.06 49.81
N PRO A 624 -26.81 3.18 49.69
CA PRO A 624 -26.63 1.76 49.35
C PRO A 624 -25.78 1.56 48.08
N ARG A 625 -25.13 0.39 47.95
CA ARG A 625 -24.23 0.09 46.83
C ARG A 625 -24.96 0.14 45.49
N GLU A 626 -26.17 -0.39 45.46
CA GLU A 626 -27.05 -0.48 44.28
C GLU A 626 -27.34 0.91 43.69
N LEU A 627 -27.55 1.92 44.55
CA LEU A 627 -27.76 3.30 44.10
C LEU A 627 -26.46 4.00 43.68
N LYS A 628 -25.32 3.63 44.27
CA LYS A 628 -24.00 4.13 43.85
C LYS A 628 -23.60 3.57 42.50
N ASP A 629 -23.71 2.26 42.29
CA ASP A 629 -23.40 1.61 41.01
C ASP A 629 -24.30 2.13 39.88
N LEU A 630 -25.58 2.42 40.18
CA LEU A 630 -26.48 3.12 39.26
C LEU A 630 -25.97 4.53 38.92
N ILE A 631 -25.60 5.35 39.91
CA ILE A 631 -25.00 6.69 39.69
C ILE A 631 -23.72 6.59 38.83
N TYR A 632 -22.85 5.62 39.12
CA TYR A 632 -21.60 5.41 38.38
C TYR A 632 -21.86 5.09 36.91
N SER A 633 -22.85 4.24 36.62
CA SER A 633 -23.27 3.93 35.25
C SER A 633 -23.71 5.16 34.45
N PHE A 634 -24.35 6.14 35.07
CA PHE A 634 -24.70 7.41 34.41
C PHE A 634 -23.45 8.28 34.15
N LEU A 635 -22.51 8.33 35.09
CA LEU A 635 -21.28 9.11 34.93
C LEU A 635 -20.35 8.57 33.85
N HIS A 636 -20.40 7.27 33.53
CA HIS A 636 -19.72 6.75 32.34
C HIS A 636 -20.53 6.94 31.04
N ASN A 637 -21.85 7.15 31.10
CA ASN A 637 -22.74 7.22 29.93
C ASN A 637 -22.62 8.53 29.13
N ASP A 638 -22.69 9.68 29.79
CA ASP A 638 -22.84 10.97 29.12
C ASP A 638 -21.53 11.65 28.68
N HIS A 639 -21.66 12.70 27.84
CA HIS A 639 -20.59 13.66 27.59
C HIS A 639 -20.37 14.53 28.85
N LEU A 640 -19.66 14.00 29.84
CA LEU A 640 -19.27 14.78 31.02
C LEU A 640 -18.47 16.04 30.60
N PRO A 641 -18.86 17.25 31.07
CA PRO A 641 -18.02 18.44 30.93
C PRO A 641 -16.64 18.22 31.56
N LEU A 642 -15.61 18.89 31.03
CA LEU A 642 -14.26 18.89 31.64
C LEU A 642 -14.20 19.71 32.94
N ASP A 643 -15.15 20.62 33.13
CA ASP A 643 -15.30 21.40 34.35
C ASP A 643 -15.75 20.53 35.53
N CYS A 644 -15.03 20.65 36.64
CA CYS A 644 -15.23 19.86 37.83
C CYS A 644 -16.24 20.57 38.75
N THR A 645 -17.25 19.84 39.18
CA THR A 645 -18.35 20.34 40.01
C THR A 645 -18.05 20.26 41.49
N TYR A 646 -17.23 19.29 41.90
CA TYR A 646 -16.92 18.94 43.29
C TYR A 646 -18.16 18.60 44.14
N ILE A 647 -19.30 18.29 43.49
CA ILE A 647 -20.57 17.93 44.16
C ILE A 647 -20.54 16.46 44.65
N MET A 648 -19.93 15.57 43.87
CA MET A 648 -19.71 14.18 44.26
C MET A 648 -18.33 14.04 44.96
N PRO A 649 -18.22 13.30 46.08
CA PRO A 649 -16.95 13.07 46.78
C PRO A 649 -15.86 12.44 45.90
N GLN A 650 -14.60 12.80 46.15
CA GLN A 650 -13.44 12.21 45.47
C GLN A 650 -13.32 10.69 45.72
N SER A 651 -13.78 10.22 46.87
CA SER A 651 -13.91 8.80 47.22
C SER A 651 -14.77 8.02 46.22
N MET A 652 -15.87 8.63 45.76
CA MET A 652 -16.78 8.09 44.76
C MET A 652 -16.21 8.27 43.33
N TRP A 653 -15.59 9.40 43.01
CA TRP A 653 -14.91 9.56 41.71
C TRP A 653 -13.76 8.57 41.52
N LYS A 654 -13.00 8.23 42.57
CA LYS A 654 -11.99 7.15 42.54
C LYS A 654 -12.62 5.82 42.14
N GLN A 655 -13.83 5.50 42.64
CA GLN A 655 -14.56 4.28 42.25
C GLN A 655 -15.03 4.34 40.79
N VAL A 656 -15.56 5.47 40.30
CA VAL A 656 -15.92 5.66 38.88
C VAL A 656 -14.69 5.46 37.98
N PHE A 657 -13.53 5.98 38.36
CA PHE A 657 -12.27 5.82 37.62
C PHE A 657 -11.89 4.34 37.43
N PHE A 658 -11.84 3.56 38.52
CA PHE A 658 -11.51 2.12 38.45
C PHE A 658 -12.58 1.28 37.72
N GLN A 659 -13.81 1.77 37.61
CA GLN A 659 -14.86 1.12 36.82
C GLN A 659 -14.83 1.46 35.32
N VAL A 660 -13.94 2.34 34.83
CA VAL A 660 -13.84 2.68 33.39
C VAL A 660 -13.42 1.43 32.58
N PRO A 661 -14.26 0.89 31.68
CA PRO A 661 -14.03 -0.43 31.07
C PRO A 661 -12.72 -0.60 30.27
N PHE A 662 -12.15 0.49 29.75
CA PHE A 662 -10.91 0.51 28.96
C PHE A 662 -9.63 0.80 29.79
N LEU A 663 -9.72 0.79 31.13
CA LEU A 663 -8.61 0.85 32.09
C LEU A 663 -8.37 -0.52 32.76
N TRP A 664 -8.46 -1.62 32.02
CA TRP A 664 -8.46 -2.98 32.58
C TRP A 664 -7.09 -3.49 33.09
N ASP A 665 -6.02 -2.75 32.83
CA ASP A 665 -4.59 -3.12 32.98
C ASP A 665 -3.81 -2.08 33.78
N LEU A 666 -4.47 -1.38 34.69
CA LEU A 666 -3.81 -0.50 35.65
C LEU A 666 -3.03 -1.30 36.70
N ASP A 667 -1.86 -0.79 37.08
CA ASP A 667 -1.09 -1.30 38.21
C ASP A 667 -1.65 -0.68 39.51
N GLU A 668 -2.46 -1.45 40.24
CA GLU A 668 -3.07 -1.03 41.50
C GLU A 668 -2.00 -0.61 42.53
N LYS A 669 -0.87 -1.31 42.57
CA LYS A 669 0.23 -1.04 43.51
C LYS A 669 0.97 0.26 43.18
N GLU A 670 1.14 0.60 41.91
CA GLU A 670 1.69 1.90 41.52
C GLU A 670 0.76 3.06 41.92
N ILE A 671 -0.56 2.86 41.77
CA ILE A 671 -1.57 3.82 42.21
C ILE A 671 -1.57 3.95 43.74
N GLU A 672 -1.50 2.85 44.48
CA GLU A 672 -1.40 2.84 45.95
C GLU A 672 -0.12 3.55 46.43
N ASN A 673 1.03 3.24 45.84
CA ASN A 673 2.30 3.89 46.18
C ASN A 673 2.22 5.42 46.03
N LYS A 674 1.63 5.92 44.93
CA LYS A 674 1.46 7.38 44.75
C LYS A 674 0.40 7.96 45.68
N THR A 675 -0.70 7.25 45.93
CA THR A 675 -1.86 7.83 46.63
C THR A 675 -1.73 7.74 48.15
N GLY A 676 -1.23 6.62 48.69
CA GLY A 676 -0.94 6.45 50.11
C GLY A 676 0.22 7.33 50.62
N ALA A 677 1.17 7.68 49.75
CA ALA A 677 2.16 8.73 50.04
C ALA A 677 1.52 10.13 50.18
N GLY A 678 0.34 10.35 49.59
CA GLY A 678 -0.51 11.51 49.84
C GLY A 678 -1.25 11.39 51.17
N ASP A 679 -1.84 10.24 51.48
CA ASP A 679 -2.59 10.01 52.73
C ASP A 679 -1.72 10.22 53.99
N LEU A 680 -0.45 9.77 53.96
CA LEU A 680 0.54 10.03 55.02
C LEU A 680 0.89 11.53 55.22
N ASN A 681 0.62 12.36 54.21
CA ASN A 681 0.85 13.82 54.22
C ASN A 681 -0.47 14.63 54.27
N GLY A 682 -1.63 13.98 54.42
CA GLY A 682 -2.95 14.63 54.40
C GLY A 682 -3.36 15.21 53.04
N GLN A 683 -2.79 14.71 51.94
CA GLN A 683 -3.00 15.23 50.58
C GLN A 683 -4.01 14.39 49.79
N ASN A 684 -5.25 14.88 49.70
CA ASN A 684 -6.27 14.39 48.77
C ASN A 684 -5.88 14.63 47.30
N TRP A 685 -6.52 13.89 46.38
CA TRP A 685 -6.31 13.97 44.93
C TRP A 685 -7.60 14.27 44.17
N ASP A 686 -7.51 15.05 43.07
CA ASP A 686 -8.64 15.43 42.22
C ASP A 686 -9.01 14.29 41.24
N TRP A 687 -9.76 13.32 41.75
CA TRP A 687 -10.25 12.17 40.99
C TRP A 687 -11.37 12.57 40.01
N GLU A 688 -12.18 13.57 40.34
CA GLU A 688 -13.19 14.14 39.43
C GLU A 688 -12.55 14.57 38.10
N LYS A 689 -11.47 15.34 38.18
CA LYS A 689 -10.79 15.87 37.01
C LYS A 689 -10.22 14.79 36.10
N ILE A 690 -9.43 13.86 36.65
CA ILE A 690 -8.80 12.83 35.81
C ILE A 690 -9.85 11.91 35.18
N THR A 691 -10.94 11.60 35.90
CA THR A 691 -12.03 10.76 35.39
C THR A 691 -12.72 11.43 34.20
N ARG A 692 -13.10 12.71 34.33
CA ARG A 692 -13.67 13.51 33.23
C ARG A 692 -12.75 13.55 32.00
N GLN A 693 -11.45 13.78 32.21
CA GLN A 693 -10.46 13.80 31.14
C GLN A 693 -10.34 12.44 30.43
N VAL A 694 -10.37 11.32 31.16
CA VAL A 694 -10.20 9.97 30.62
C VAL A 694 -11.44 9.46 29.87
N VAL A 695 -12.66 9.72 30.37
CA VAL A 695 -13.89 9.24 29.71
C VAL A 695 -14.26 10.05 28.46
N THR A 696 -13.70 11.26 28.31
CA THR A 696 -13.98 12.16 27.18
C THR A 696 -13.85 11.43 25.84
N PRO A 697 -14.88 11.47 24.97
CA PRO A 697 -14.85 10.79 23.68
C PRO A 697 -13.95 11.50 22.65
N PRO A 698 -13.18 10.74 21.86
CA PRO A 698 -12.69 11.13 20.55
C PRO A 698 -13.68 11.97 19.73
N ALA A 699 -13.23 13.17 19.33
CA ALA A 699 -13.98 14.03 18.43
C ALA A 699 -13.61 13.74 16.97
N ILE A 700 -14.62 13.77 16.08
CA ILE A 700 -14.42 13.70 14.63
C ILE A 700 -13.50 14.86 14.18
N PRO A 701 -12.40 14.60 13.45
CA PRO A 701 -11.52 15.66 12.96
C PRO A 701 -12.24 16.60 11.98
N ARG A 702 -12.07 17.93 12.16
CA ARG A 702 -12.58 18.94 11.21
C ARG A 702 -11.86 18.82 9.87
N GLN A 703 -12.58 18.89 8.76
CA GLN A 703 -11.99 18.83 7.41
C GLN A 703 -11.52 20.23 6.93
N ASP A 704 -12.14 21.29 7.43
CA ASP A 704 -12.11 22.62 6.82
C ASP A 704 -11.02 23.53 7.42
N SER A 705 -9.76 23.23 7.10
CA SER A 705 -8.64 24.17 7.37
C SER A 705 -7.56 24.11 6.28
N ILE A 706 -7.73 24.92 5.24
CA ILE A 706 -6.64 25.28 4.31
C ILE A 706 -5.70 26.21 5.07
N GLY A 707 -4.76 25.60 5.81
CA GLY A 707 -3.82 26.29 6.70
C GLY A 707 -4.41 26.62 8.08
N GLY A 708 -4.08 25.79 9.09
CA GLY A 708 -4.26 26.15 10.51
C GLY A 708 -4.85 25.06 11.41
N GLY A 709 -4.01 24.44 12.24
CA GLY A 709 -4.39 23.82 13.52
C GLY A 709 -5.28 22.56 13.53
N GLY A 710 -5.85 22.13 12.40
CA GLY A 710 -6.81 21.02 12.28
C GLY A 710 -6.29 19.58 12.52
N GLY A 711 -5.38 19.36 13.48
CA GLY A 711 -4.85 18.04 13.79
C GLY A 711 -5.90 17.05 14.33
N ALA A 712 -5.64 15.75 14.21
CA ALA A 712 -6.49 14.69 14.76
C ALA A 712 -6.72 14.85 16.27
N TRP A 713 -7.77 14.20 16.82
CA TRP A 713 -8.02 14.23 18.27
C TRP A 713 -6.91 13.49 19.04
N SER A 714 -6.62 13.93 20.26
CA SER A 714 -5.77 13.19 21.22
C SER A 714 -6.04 13.69 22.63
N PHE A 715 -5.65 12.89 23.64
CA PHE A 715 -5.83 13.24 25.06
C PHE A 715 -5.11 14.53 25.50
N HIS A 716 -4.07 14.97 24.76
CA HIS A 716 -3.47 16.29 24.97
C HIS A 716 -4.49 17.44 24.81
N LYS A 717 -5.52 17.28 23.95
CA LYS A 717 -6.57 18.30 23.77
C LYS A 717 -7.49 18.47 24.98
N VAL A 718 -7.51 17.51 25.91
CA VAL A 718 -8.20 17.63 27.20
C VAL A 718 -7.24 17.90 28.37
N GLY A 719 -5.95 18.12 28.09
CA GLY A 719 -4.92 18.36 29.11
C GLY A 719 -4.49 17.11 29.87
N LEU A 720 -4.52 15.94 29.23
CA LEU A 720 -4.07 14.65 29.76
C LEU A 720 -2.86 14.14 28.96
N SER A 721 -1.72 13.96 29.64
CA SER A 721 -0.46 13.50 29.04
C SER A 721 -0.28 11.99 29.24
N VAL A 722 -0.52 11.22 28.18
CA VAL A 722 -0.58 9.74 28.18
C VAL A 722 -0.04 9.19 26.85
N PRO A 723 0.39 7.92 26.78
CA PRO A 723 0.82 7.29 25.52
C PRO A 723 -0.22 7.42 24.41
N GLY A 724 0.23 7.54 23.16
CA GLY A 724 -0.67 7.57 22.01
C GLY A 724 -1.39 6.24 21.79
N GLY A 725 -0.82 5.13 22.24
CA GLY A 725 -1.49 3.82 22.35
C GLY A 725 -2.80 3.89 23.14
N PHE A 726 -2.87 4.73 24.18
CA PHE A 726 -4.10 4.96 24.93
C PHE A 726 -5.13 5.78 24.15
N THR A 727 -4.66 6.73 23.34
CA THR A 727 -5.51 7.44 22.36
C THR A 727 -6.05 6.46 21.30
N ASN A 728 -5.23 5.52 20.84
CA ASN A 728 -5.62 4.48 19.88
C ASN A 728 -6.63 3.49 20.49
N ARG A 729 -6.41 3.04 21.73
CA ARG A 729 -7.36 2.24 22.52
C ARG A 729 -8.72 2.93 22.60
N ARG A 730 -8.75 4.19 23.07
CA ARG A 730 -10.00 4.93 23.27
C ARG A 730 -10.82 5.09 22.00
N ARG A 731 -10.19 5.34 20.83
CA ARG A 731 -10.93 5.44 19.56
C ARG A 731 -11.45 4.10 19.05
N ILE A 732 -10.70 2.99 19.19
CA ILE A 732 -11.17 1.68 18.74
C ILE A 732 -12.32 1.22 19.65
N TRP A 733 -12.20 1.47 20.95
CA TRP A 733 -13.29 1.29 21.91
C TRP A 733 -14.56 2.07 21.51
N GLN A 734 -14.44 3.35 21.12
CA GLN A 734 -15.59 4.14 20.68
C GLN A 734 -16.19 3.63 19.36
N ILE A 735 -15.38 3.24 18.37
CA ILE A 735 -15.84 2.62 17.12
C ILE A 735 -16.71 1.38 17.39
N LEU A 736 -16.36 0.60 18.41
CA LEU A 736 -17.06 -0.63 18.82
C LEU A 736 -18.28 -0.36 19.71
N GLU A 737 -18.26 0.69 20.54
CA GLU A 737 -19.44 1.13 21.31
C GLU A 737 -20.53 1.74 20.41
N GLU A 738 -20.13 2.41 19.33
CA GLU A 738 -21.02 3.01 18.32
C GLU A 738 -21.44 2.04 17.21
N MET A 739 -21.02 0.77 17.27
CA MET A 739 -21.53 -0.29 16.38
C MET A 739 -22.90 -0.78 16.83
N TYR A 740 -23.80 -0.98 15.87
CA TYR A 740 -25.10 -1.61 16.06
C TYR A 740 -25.23 -2.87 15.19
N PRO A 741 -25.81 -3.97 15.69
CA PRO A 741 -26.17 -5.10 14.85
C PRO A 741 -27.11 -4.63 13.73
N ASN A 742 -26.67 -4.72 12.47
CA ASN A 742 -27.35 -4.14 11.30
C ASN A 742 -27.46 -2.59 11.32
N ASP A 743 -26.33 -1.89 11.51
CA ASP A 743 -26.24 -0.41 11.63
C ASP A 743 -26.67 0.45 10.41
N TYR A 744 -27.28 -0.16 9.40
CA TYR A 744 -27.96 0.53 8.29
C TYR A 744 -29.50 0.56 8.42
N GLU A 745 -30.10 -0.10 9.42
CA GLU A 745 -31.56 -0.25 9.52
C GLU A 745 -32.24 0.71 10.54
N GLU A 746 -31.68 0.87 11.75
CA GLU A 746 -32.41 1.46 12.90
C GLU A 746 -32.88 2.91 12.69
N GLU A 747 -32.12 3.74 11.95
CA GLU A 747 -32.49 5.15 11.77
C GLU A 747 -33.68 5.35 10.82
N LYS A 748 -34.11 4.34 10.04
CA LYS A 748 -35.41 4.40 9.33
C LYS A 748 -36.60 4.38 10.28
N GLN A 749 -36.52 3.70 11.42
CA GLN A 749 -37.61 3.72 12.41
C GLN A 749 -37.70 5.09 13.07
N LEU A 750 -36.58 5.63 13.57
CA LEU A 750 -36.54 6.98 14.16
C LEU A 750 -36.94 8.08 13.15
N ALA A 751 -36.58 7.95 11.87
CA ALA A 751 -37.03 8.87 10.83
C ALA A 751 -38.55 8.78 10.58
N ASN A 752 -39.12 7.57 10.51
CA ASN A 752 -40.56 7.38 10.27
C ASN A 752 -41.42 7.79 11.48
N GLU A 753 -41.00 7.48 12.71
CA GLU A 753 -41.67 7.93 13.93
C GLU A 753 -41.72 9.46 14.02
N SER A 754 -40.68 10.16 13.51
CA SER A 754 -40.66 11.62 13.37
C SER A 754 -41.62 12.17 12.30
N TRP A 755 -42.14 11.35 11.37
CA TRP A 755 -43.14 11.75 10.38
C TRP A 755 -44.58 11.47 10.84
N ASP A 756 -44.81 10.36 11.54
CA ASP A 756 -46.15 10.05 12.08
C ASP A 756 -46.50 10.91 13.30
N THR A 757 -45.52 11.34 14.11
CA THR A 757 -45.73 12.36 15.16
C THR A 757 -46.01 13.77 14.62
N LEU A 758 -45.93 14.00 13.30
CA LEU A 758 -46.36 15.22 12.62
C LEU A 758 -47.74 15.07 11.92
N ARG A 759 -48.50 14.01 12.24
CA ARG A 759 -49.82 13.71 11.63
C ARG A 759 -50.98 13.50 12.62
N CYS A 760 -50.77 13.80 13.91
CA CYS A 760 -51.78 13.76 14.97
C CYS A 760 -51.91 15.13 15.65
#